data_AF-A0A953EHT1-F1
#
_entry.id   AF-A0A953EHT1-F1
#
_cell.length_a   1.000
_cell.length_b   1.000
_cell.length_c   1.000
_cell.angle_alpha   90.00
_cell.angle_beta   90.00
_cell.angle_gamma   90.00
#
_symmetry.space_group_name_H-M   'P 1'
#
loop_
_entity.id
_entity.type
_entity.pdbx_description
1 polymer ?
#
loop_
_entity_poly.entity_id
_entity_poly.type
_entity_poly.pdbx_seq_one_letter_code
_entity_poly.pdbx_strand_id
1 'polypeptide(L)'
;MKTSAVVVALGIVVGLGWIQPTFANSASLPTEANFSLADLSNYLWSFFSSDDRRQIPPPHQARHGASFGSRESFPQASSAAPCSPSGVTLNVPGTYPTIQAAINAASTSGGDTIAVAAGSYIEQISAGKCVSIVGSGINNTTIFAPAAMVDSTVPGGSARAIVEARANAYVTIKDLTISGPVTFSQTSGTFGVFVAESATLNMRNARVTTIQQSSGINSAQDGQGIVVGDTVFGTAGSLDLDGVTIDGYQENGILVGGTGSSASITNTTITGVGATSLLAQSGIQIYGRATGTISNSTITNNLYSLNSGAATGIVTVDAGAVSVTGSSFSGNSYAIYQYNASLPLTPSTFSATSSSFTNNPGAAIVYSAAASPTITNNIITGSNIGIAGFVADNQTSTVSGNSITNATGANSVAILFNDFSSSTNTTLATVNANFNRLSSNNTGGLTGLQNDSASSVNAENNWWGCNAGPGTTGCDIVVATSPGTVDSDPWLTLSGINASPTTLNYSQTSTVSGVNLCTNSASANVCTPINHTPDNLGVAYSSSPGTNGSVAPSSGDFATGVAAGTTFTATSGPIVGNQIENVGAIFDNQTITTAITILDPSGGISIGGRITAYTGGSGIGGVTVTLTGTSGGSPVNLSTTTATGGNFTFSGGLSASGSYSVVPSCPSDPQCSAFTFDASQRDYLNPSGSVTTADFVGYNGDNPRDVVIRNTTQTPVLPGQPAGVGANITVPIQIASQGTENAMAFTLVYDSSKLQFLSAACDASLASLGCGVTQPGPSGSPTTLTMALQPGAVLPPSATPATVMLVTFKATPGTSTSTPLTFNTIPGSKFVSNSNGFAVPADWLDGVVTFAGGFEADVAGGQPASSGIPNGQVTSGDITRILNLVSHNATPNPNVNEYQRADCAPISSFGNGQLASGDVTVALRYANGDMVGVHNPAAGASTGLRQIQVPRDRGSRSPSLLLAPGDVSVLGALAAPGSNVSIDIELEGQGIEAGFGFTLEFDPNVLSGPVVSEGADVSAYPHTFAPNLSQAAAGRIGVVYNLTTFGASMTPAGPKRIVHITFSVNSGAVVGTTTPISFSDALAIREVNDSNGDPLTPNWNDGVVEISLSPTAAESSVGGQVRTTDGRGLGNTVVTLTGVDGVVRRALTNSFGYYRIDNVPTGATYALSATSKRYVFDSRVITVGDNITDADFTPRE
;
A
#
# COMPACT_ATOMS: atom_id res chain seq x y z
N MET A 1 11.54 -5.47 66.29
CA MET A 1 11.18 -4.23 67.04
C MET A 1 11.79 -3.01 66.35
N LYS A 2 11.01 -1.93 66.29
CA LYS A 2 11.30 -0.54 65.86
C LYS A 2 11.15 -0.18 64.35
N THR A 3 9.90 0.05 63.96
CA THR A 3 9.34 1.29 63.34
C THR A 3 10.27 2.24 62.56
N SER A 4 9.93 2.55 61.29
CA SER A 4 9.21 3.79 60.90
C SER A 4 9.22 4.09 59.38
N ALA A 5 8.01 4.24 58.82
CA ALA A 5 7.54 5.18 57.79
C ALA A 5 8.39 5.51 56.53
N VAL A 6 7.89 5.10 55.34
CA VAL A 6 8.19 5.71 54.04
C VAL A 6 6.90 5.79 53.20
N VAL A 7 6.46 7.01 52.88
CA VAL A 7 5.45 7.33 51.85
C VAL A 7 5.92 8.59 51.11
N VAL A 8 6.14 8.42 49.79
CA VAL A 8 6.04 9.36 48.65
C VAL A 8 7.14 10.41 48.42
N ALA A 9 7.81 10.28 47.26
CA ALA A 9 8.05 11.37 46.30
C ALA A 9 8.52 10.85 44.92
N LEU A 10 7.64 10.98 43.90
CA LEU A 10 7.86 11.26 42.46
C LEU A 10 6.54 10.92 41.74
N GLY A 11 5.73 11.80 41.14
CA GLY A 11 5.89 13.21 40.78
C GLY A 11 5.40 13.42 39.33
N ILE A 12 4.08 13.50 39.08
CA ILE A 12 3.48 14.07 37.87
C ILE A 12 2.36 15.05 38.31
N VAL A 13 2.50 16.31 37.92
CA VAL A 13 1.51 17.41 37.97
C VAL A 13 1.47 17.94 36.52
N VAL A 14 0.40 18.36 35.83
CA VAL A 14 -0.84 19.17 36.05
C VAL A 14 -1.74 18.87 34.81
N GLY A 15 -3.08 18.95 34.75
CA GLY A 15 -4.18 19.42 35.60
C GLY A 15 -5.54 18.93 35.07
N LEU A 16 -6.51 18.67 35.96
CA LEU A 16 -7.69 19.50 36.30
C LEU A 16 -8.83 19.45 35.23
N GLY A 17 -10.08 19.07 35.55
CA GLY A 17 -10.63 18.70 36.86
C GLY A 17 -12.13 18.35 36.89
N TRP A 18 -12.63 18.21 38.14
CA TRP A 18 -14.02 18.19 38.63
C TRP A 18 -14.89 17.00 38.14
N ILE A 19 -15.55 16.18 38.98
CA ILE A 19 -16.46 16.46 40.11
C ILE A 19 -16.49 15.23 41.06
N GLN A 20 -16.45 15.47 42.38
CA GLN A 20 -16.82 14.51 43.46
C GLN A 20 -18.35 14.44 43.63
N PRO A 21 -18.97 13.33 44.13
CA PRO A 21 -19.15 13.22 45.59
C PRO A 21 -19.20 11.80 46.20
N THR A 22 -18.59 11.71 47.39
CA THR A 22 -19.06 11.12 48.67
C THR A 22 -19.49 9.64 48.75
N PHE A 23 -18.90 8.90 49.69
CA PHE A 23 -19.55 8.51 50.96
C PHE A 23 -18.49 8.18 52.04
N ALA A 24 -18.84 8.53 53.28
CA ALA A 24 -18.01 8.57 54.47
C ALA A 24 -18.36 7.46 55.48
N ASN A 25 -17.39 7.13 56.35
CA ASN A 25 -17.51 6.53 57.70
C ASN A 25 -18.09 5.09 57.78
N SER A 26 -17.62 4.14 58.59
CA SER A 26 -16.83 4.17 59.83
C SER A 26 -16.40 2.75 60.25
N ALA A 27 -15.16 2.64 60.75
CA ALA A 27 -14.64 1.87 61.90
C ALA A 27 -15.18 0.45 62.26
N SER A 28 -14.28 -0.53 62.28
CA SER A 28 -13.82 -1.24 63.50
C SER A 28 -12.70 -2.24 63.19
N LEU A 29 -11.53 -2.09 63.81
CA LEU A 29 -10.45 -3.10 63.83
C LEU A 29 -10.83 -4.25 64.79
N PRO A 30 -10.63 -5.53 64.43
CA PRO A 30 -10.42 -6.60 65.39
C PRO A 30 -8.92 -6.91 65.56
N THR A 31 -8.58 -7.19 66.82
CA THR A 31 -7.28 -7.61 67.37
C THR A 31 -6.81 -8.99 66.91
N GLU A 32 -5.51 -9.21 67.12
CA GLU A 32 -4.71 -10.41 66.81
C GLU A 32 -5.45 -11.76 66.94
N ALA A 33 -5.68 -12.41 65.81
CA ALA A 33 -6.00 -13.83 65.72
C ALA A 33 -5.15 -14.44 64.59
N ASN A 34 -4.51 -15.56 64.91
CA ASN A 34 -3.66 -16.42 64.08
C ASN A 34 -3.91 -16.31 62.57
N PHE A 35 -2.94 -15.77 61.83
CA PHE A 35 -2.93 -15.83 60.38
C PHE A 35 -2.87 -17.29 59.92
N SER A 36 -3.82 -17.73 59.08
CA SER A 36 -3.77 -19.02 58.41
C SER A 36 -3.08 -18.89 57.05
N LEU A 37 -2.56 -19.99 56.49
CA LEU A 37 -1.96 -20.01 55.13
C LEU A 37 -2.94 -19.52 54.03
N ALA A 38 -4.26 -19.55 54.28
CA ALA A 38 -5.26 -18.99 53.37
C ALA A 38 -5.27 -17.45 53.35
N ASP A 39 -4.89 -16.80 54.45
CA ASP A 39 -4.82 -15.34 54.55
C ASP A 39 -3.59 -14.77 53.83
N LEU A 40 -2.52 -15.57 53.71
CA LEU A 40 -1.31 -15.23 52.95
C LEU A 40 -1.55 -15.29 51.43
N SER A 41 -2.38 -16.24 50.97
CA SER A 41 -2.88 -16.32 49.59
C SER A 41 -3.64 -15.05 49.22
N ASN A 42 -4.62 -14.63 50.05
CA ASN A 42 -5.38 -13.40 49.82
C ASN A 42 -4.51 -12.13 49.85
N TYR A 43 -3.45 -12.09 50.66
CA TYR A 43 -2.48 -11.00 50.70
C TYR A 43 -1.64 -10.91 49.41
N LEU A 44 -1.24 -12.05 48.83
CA LEU A 44 -0.54 -12.11 47.54
C LEU A 44 -1.43 -11.73 46.35
N TRP A 45 -2.74 -12.02 46.41
CA TRP A 45 -3.71 -11.59 45.40
C TRP A 45 -3.93 -10.07 45.35
N SER A 46 -3.68 -9.35 46.45
CA SER A 46 -3.88 -7.89 46.53
C SER A 46 -2.89 -7.07 45.69
N PHE A 47 -1.75 -7.65 45.30
CA PHE A 47 -0.78 -6.97 44.43
C PHE A 47 -1.21 -6.92 42.96
N PHE A 48 -2.18 -7.75 42.55
CA PHE A 48 -2.64 -7.86 41.16
C PHE A 48 -4.00 -7.19 40.90
N SER A 49 -4.62 -6.55 41.91
CA SER A 49 -5.89 -5.81 41.77
C SER A 49 -5.66 -4.32 42.00
N SER A 50 -5.65 -3.51 40.93
CA SER A 50 -5.52 -2.05 41.03
C SER A 50 -6.85 -1.31 41.25
N ASP A 51 -7.92 -1.99 41.71
CA ASP A 51 -9.19 -1.30 41.97
C ASP A 51 -9.95 -1.87 43.19
N ASP A 52 -9.96 -1.07 44.26
CA ASP A 52 -10.40 -1.42 45.62
C ASP A 52 -11.94 -1.41 45.79
N ARG A 53 -12.70 -1.71 44.73
CA ARG A 53 -14.18 -1.66 44.74
C ARG A 53 -14.90 -2.89 44.19
N ARG A 54 -14.20 -3.99 43.92
CA ARG A 54 -14.83 -5.27 43.59
C ARG A 54 -14.20 -6.36 44.45
N GLN A 55 -14.90 -6.76 45.51
CA GLN A 55 -14.55 -7.98 46.24
C GLN A 55 -14.55 -9.16 45.27
N ILE A 56 -13.38 -9.79 45.16
CA ILE A 56 -13.08 -10.97 44.35
C ILE A 56 -13.74 -12.19 45.02
N PRO A 57 -14.50 -13.04 44.31
CA PRO A 57 -14.76 -14.39 44.77
C PRO A 57 -13.42 -15.15 44.82
N PRO A 58 -13.08 -15.84 45.93
CA PRO A 58 -11.81 -16.55 46.06
C PRO A 58 -11.57 -17.52 44.88
N PRO A 59 -10.30 -17.83 44.54
CA PRO A 59 -10.00 -18.88 43.57
C PRO A 59 -10.75 -20.15 43.97
N HIS A 60 -11.33 -20.83 42.96
CA HIS A 60 -12.20 -21.99 43.08
C HIS A 60 -11.90 -22.77 44.35
N GLN A 61 -12.77 -22.65 45.36
CA GLN A 61 -12.89 -23.74 46.31
C GLN A 61 -13.37 -24.90 45.44
N ALA A 62 -12.45 -25.79 45.07
CA ALA A 62 -12.84 -27.14 44.69
C ALA A 62 -13.72 -27.71 45.82
N ARG A 63 -14.29 -28.89 45.63
CA ARG A 63 -14.94 -29.63 46.72
C ARG A 63 -13.95 -30.03 47.83
N HIS A 64 -13.21 -29.09 48.42
CA HIS A 64 -12.29 -29.19 49.54
C HIS A 64 -13.04 -28.82 50.82
N GLY A 65 -14.07 -29.58 51.14
CA GLY A 65 -14.70 -29.58 52.47
C GLY A 65 -14.09 -30.59 53.44
N ALA A 66 -13.15 -31.42 53.01
CA ALA A 66 -12.56 -32.45 53.86
C ALA A 66 -11.06 -32.19 54.04
N SER A 67 -10.65 -31.98 55.30
CA SER A 67 -9.26 -32.14 55.68
C SER A 67 -8.76 -33.49 55.19
N PHE A 68 -7.59 -33.55 54.56
CA PHE A 68 -6.91 -34.79 54.21
C PHE A 68 -6.49 -35.54 55.48
N GLY A 69 -7.46 -36.21 56.11
CA GLY A 69 -7.20 -37.29 57.03
C GLY A 69 -6.69 -38.47 56.22
N SER A 70 -5.56 -39.03 56.64
CA SER A 70 -4.99 -40.28 56.14
C SER A 70 -6.08 -41.36 56.04
N ARG A 71 -6.57 -41.64 54.83
CA ARG A 71 -7.37 -42.83 54.55
C ARG A 71 -6.80 -43.58 53.36
N GLU A 72 -6.21 -44.71 53.73
CA GLU A 72 -5.96 -45.97 53.03
C GLU A 72 -5.66 -45.92 51.53
N SER A 73 -4.44 -46.36 51.22
CA SER A 73 -4.02 -46.85 49.91
C SER A 73 -4.98 -47.94 49.44
N PHE A 74 -5.88 -47.61 48.50
CA PHE A 74 -6.59 -48.60 47.72
C PHE A 74 -5.58 -49.34 46.82
N PRO A 75 -5.64 -50.68 46.73
CA PRO A 75 -4.83 -51.43 45.76
C PRO A 75 -5.10 -50.91 44.34
N GLN A 76 -4.06 -50.59 43.59
CA GLN A 76 -4.15 -50.29 42.16
C GLN A 76 -4.76 -51.49 41.42
N ALA A 77 -6.03 -51.39 41.02
CA ALA A 77 -6.52 -52.23 39.94
C ALA A 77 -5.86 -51.74 38.64
N SER A 78 -5.26 -52.64 37.88
CA SER A 78 -4.73 -52.33 36.54
C SER A 78 -5.87 -51.95 35.60
N SER A 79 -5.64 -50.97 34.72
CA SER A 79 -6.59 -50.56 33.68
C SER A 79 -7.12 -51.75 32.88
N ALA A 80 -8.39 -51.70 32.47
CA ALA A 80 -9.00 -52.75 31.65
C ALA A 80 -8.19 -53.02 30.38
N ALA A 81 -8.00 -54.31 30.04
CA ALA A 81 -7.28 -54.73 28.84
C ALA A 81 -8.15 -54.60 27.58
N PRO A 82 -7.57 -54.29 26.40
CA PRO A 82 -8.30 -54.25 25.14
C PRO A 82 -9.06 -55.55 24.84
N CYS A 83 -10.21 -55.43 24.14
CA CYS A 83 -11.01 -56.59 23.76
C CYS A 83 -10.25 -57.55 22.83
N SER A 84 -10.52 -58.84 22.96
CA SER A 84 -10.15 -59.82 21.94
C SER A 84 -10.93 -59.53 20.64
N PRO A 85 -10.31 -59.56 19.45
CA PRO A 85 -10.95 -59.18 18.18
C PRO A 85 -11.98 -60.19 17.64
N SER A 86 -12.36 -61.19 18.44
CA SER A 86 -13.30 -62.25 18.06
C SER A 86 -14.69 -61.97 18.65
N GLY A 87 -15.46 -61.09 18.02
CA GLY A 87 -16.87 -60.84 18.37
C GLY A 87 -17.77 -60.72 17.14
N VAL A 88 -19.08 -60.68 17.38
CA VAL A 88 -20.10 -60.53 16.34
C VAL A 88 -20.58 -59.07 16.23
N THR A 89 -21.22 -58.73 15.11
CA THR A 89 -21.84 -57.43 14.91
C THR A 89 -23.32 -57.46 15.30
N LEU A 90 -23.72 -56.58 16.22
CA LEU A 90 -25.10 -56.39 16.69
C LEU A 90 -25.63 -55.07 16.13
N ASN A 91 -26.63 -55.13 15.23
CA ASN A 91 -27.12 -53.96 14.49
C ASN A 91 -28.22 -53.19 15.24
N VAL A 92 -28.14 -51.86 15.23
CA VAL A 92 -29.04 -50.94 15.94
C VAL A 92 -29.44 -49.72 15.07
N PRO A 93 -30.73 -49.49 14.77
CA PRO A 93 -31.83 -50.42 14.97
C PRO A 93 -31.73 -51.60 13.98
N GLY A 94 -32.29 -52.73 14.34
CA GLY A 94 -32.30 -53.92 13.50
C GLY A 94 -32.51 -55.15 14.36
N THR A 95 -31.43 -55.88 14.63
CA THR A 95 -31.44 -57.03 15.56
C THR A 95 -31.83 -56.62 16.97
N TYR A 96 -31.47 -55.39 17.37
CA TYR A 96 -31.85 -54.81 18.65
C TYR A 96 -32.50 -53.44 18.45
N PRO A 97 -33.50 -53.08 19.27
CA PRO A 97 -34.23 -51.82 19.12
C PRO A 97 -33.46 -50.61 19.67
N THR A 98 -32.51 -50.81 20.60
CA THR A 98 -31.72 -49.73 21.24
C THR A 98 -30.26 -50.16 21.41
N ILE A 99 -29.35 -49.19 21.62
CA ILE A 99 -27.92 -49.47 21.83
C ILE A 99 -27.75 -50.23 23.14
N GLN A 100 -28.47 -49.84 24.21
CA GLN A 100 -28.39 -50.56 25.49
C GLN A 100 -28.87 -52.02 25.38
N ALA A 101 -29.91 -52.29 24.58
CA ALA A 101 -30.39 -53.67 24.37
C ALA A 101 -29.32 -54.54 23.69
N ALA A 102 -28.58 -53.97 22.73
CA ALA A 102 -27.48 -54.66 22.07
C ALA A 102 -26.29 -54.90 23.04
N ILE A 103 -25.94 -53.93 23.88
CA ILE A 103 -24.91 -54.09 24.92
C ILE A 103 -25.30 -55.17 25.94
N ASN A 104 -26.57 -55.22 26.34
CA ASN A 104 -27.08 -56.26 27.24
C ASN A 104 -26.92 -57.65 26.61
N ALA A 105 -27.16 -57.79 25.31
CA ALA A 105 -27.01 -59.03 24.57
C ALA A 105 -25.56 -59.39 24.19
N ALA A 106 -24.64 -58.42 24.20
CA ALA A 106 -23.24 -58.64 23.89
C ALA A 106 -22.59 -59.70 24.81
N SER A 107 -21.66 -60.46 24.27
CA SER A 107 -20.96 -61.54 24.96
C SER A 107 -20.24 -61.05 26.21
N THR A 108 -20.34 -61.83 27.28
CA THR A 108 -19.52 -61.61 28.50
C THR A 108 -18.04 -61.91 28.27
N SER A 109 -17.68 -62.62 27.20
CA SER A 109 -16.27 -62.81 26.80
C SER A 109 -15.67 -61.58 26.11
N GLY A 110 -16.49 -60.59 25.73
CA GLY A 110 -16.06 -59.38 25.06
C GLY A 110 -15.80 -59.52 23.56
N GLY A 111 -15.65 -58.38 22.88
CA GLY A 111 -15.24 -58.29 21.47
C GLY A 111 -16.35 -57.94 20.48
N ASP A 112 -17.61 -57.92 20.90
CA ASP A 112 -18.74 -57.62 20.03
C ASP A 112 -18.76 -56.14 19.59
N THR A 113 -19.21 -55.92 18.36
CA THR A 113 -19.41 -54.58 17.78
C THR A 113 -20.89 -54.23 17.73
N ILE A 114 -21.28 -53.15 18.40
CA ILE A 114 -22.60 -52.55 18.30
C ILE A 114 -22.58 -51.57 17.12
N ALA A 115 -23.09 -51.99 15.98
CA ALA A 115 -23.16 -51.17 14.76
C ALA A 115 -24.42 -50.30 14.79
N VAL A 116 -24.24 -49.00 14.99
CA VAL A 116 -25.31 -48.01 15.15
C VAL A 116 -25.51 -47.28 13.82
N ALA A 117 -26.68 -47.46 13.22
CA ALA A 117 -27.03 -46.80 11.96
C ALA A 117 -27.12 -45.26 12.11
N ALA A 118 -27.30 -44.57 10.98
CA ALA A 118 -27.61 -43.15 11.00
C ALA A 118 -28.95 -42.91 11.70
N GLY A 119 -28.99 -41.96 12.64
CA GLY A 119 -30.19 -41.66 13.40
C GLY A 119 -29.93 -40.92 14.72
N SER A 120 -31.04 -40.60 15.39
CA SER A 120 -31.08 -39.99 16.72
C SER A 120 -31.54 -41.03 17.74
N TYR A 121 -30.71 -41.29 18.75
CA TYR A 121 -30.93 -42.30 19.76
C TYR A 121 -31.07 -41.62 21.12
N ILE A 122 -32.27 -41.58 21.69
CA ILE A 122 -32.52 -40.96 23.00
C ILE A 122 -32.46 -42.04 24.07
N GLU A 123 -31.30 -42.23 24.68
CA GLU A 123 -31.08 -43.27 25.69
C GLU A 123 -29.88 -42.94 26.59
N GLN A 124 -29.83 -43.54 27.78
CA GLN A 124 -28.62 -43.63 28.59
C GLN A 124 -27.98 -44.99 28.38
N ILE A 125 -26.66 -44.99 28.24
CA ILE A 125 -25.86 -46.19 27.99
C ILE A 125 -25.00 -46.50 29.20
N SER A 126 -25.03 -47.74 29.67
CA SER A 126 -24.12 -48.29 30.67
C SER A 126 -23.43 -49.53 30.10
N ALA A 127 -22.17 -49.37 29.71
CA ALA A 127 -21.31 -50.42 29.17
C ALA A 127 -20.40 -50.99 30.27
N GLY A 128 -20.79 -52.14 30.82
CA GLY A 128 -20.00 -52.93 31.77
C GLY A 128 -19.34 -54.17 31.15
N LYS A 129 -19.22 -54.22 29.82
CA LYS A 129 -18.63 -55.33 29.05
C LYS A 129 -17.68 -54.78 28.01
N CYS A 130 -16.75 -55.62 27.55
CA CYS A 130 -15.83 -55.25 26.49
C CYS A 130 -16.56 -55.18 25.13
N VAL A 131 -16.85 -53.98 24.64
CA VAL A 131 -17.66 -53.76 23.43
C VAL A 131 -17.15 -52.58 22.60
N SER A 132 -17.42 -52.59 21.30
CA SER A 132 -17.19 -51.44 20.41
C SER A 132 -18.50 -50.87 19.88
N ILE A 133 -18.82 -49.62 20.18
CA ILE A 133 -20.00 -48.89 19.72
C ILE A 133 -19.58 -48.02 18.53
N VAL A 134 -20.06 -48.35 17.33
CA VAL A 134 -19.60 -47.73 16.08
C VAL A 134 -20.79 -47.13 15.34
N GLY A 135 -20.79 -45.81 15.17
CA GLY A 135 -21.80 -45.09 14.40
C GLY A 135 -21.50 -45.04 12.90
N SER A 136 -22.39 -44.38 12.18
CA SER A 136 -22.29 -44.14 10.73
C SER A 136 -21.59 -42.83 10.35
N GLY A 137 -20.98 -42.15 11.34
CA GLY A 137 -20.31 -40.87 11.22
C GLY A 137 -20.82 -39.84 12.24
N ILE A 138 -19.94 -38.92 12.67
CA ILE A 138 -20.25 -37.91 13.70
C ILE A 138 -21.45 -37.01 13.36
N ASN A 139 -21.72 -36.78 12.08
CA ASN A 139 -22.85 -35.98 11.60
C ASN A 139 -24.12 -36.81 11.35
N ASN A 140 -24.04 -38.14 11.44
CA ASN A 140 -25.09 -39.06 11.02
C ASN A 140 -25.69 -39.84 12.19
N THR A 141 -24.91 -40.13 13.23
CA THR A 141 -25.33 -40.90 14.41
C THR A 141 -25.16 -40.06 15.67
N THR A 142 -26.25 -39.80 16.39
CA THR A 142 -26.21 -39.04 17.66
C THR A 142 -26.95 -39.76 18.78
N ILE A 143 -26.30 -39.89 19.94
CA ILE A 143 -26.89 -40.32 21.21
C ILE A 143 -27.27 -39.07 22.00
N PHE A 144 -28.56 -38.86 22.24
CA PHE A 144 -29.11 -37.72 22.98
C PHE A 144 -29.43 -38.10 24.42
N ALA A 145 -29.19 -37.16 25.34
CA ALA A 145 -29.66 -37.24 26.72
C ALA A 145 -31.20 -37.37 26.77
N PRO A 146 -31.75 -38.33 27.54
CA PRO A 146 -33.18 -38.34 27.86
C PRO A 146 -33.59 -37.14 28.72
N ALA A 147 -34.85 -36.70 28.59
CA ALA A 147 -35.39 -35.58 29.37
C ALA A 147 -35.33 -35.80 30.90
N ALA A 148 -35.43 -37.06 31.34
CA ALA A 148 -35.21 -37.47 32.71
C ALA A 148 -34.07 -38.50 32.75
N MET A 149 -32.91 -38.10 33.27
CA MET A 149 -31.75 -38.98 33.44
C MET A 149 -31.82 -39.70 34.79
N VAL A 150 -31.48 -40.98 34.79
CA VAL A 150 -31.37 -41.85 35.95
C VAL A 150 -29.95 -41.78 36.52
N ASP A 151 -29.85 -41.87 37.85
CA ASP A 151 -28.59 -41.95 38.58
C ASP A 151 -27.79 -43.20 38.21
N SER A 152 -26.48 -43.03 38.11
CA SER A 152 -25.48 -44.07 37.94
C SER A 152 -25.52 -45.04 39.11
N THR A 153 -25.13 -46.28 38.84
CA THR A 153 -24.97 -47.31 39.87
C THR A 153 -23.53 -47.45 40.36
N VAL A 154 -22.61 -46.59 39.90
CA VAL A 154 -21.26 -46.48 40.45
C VAL A 154 -21.36 -46.04 41.92
N PRO A 155 -20.75 -46.78 42.86
CA PRO A 155 -20.77 -46.42 44.28
C PRO A 155 -20.10 -45.06 44.55
N GLY A 156 -20.52 -44.34 45.60
CA GLY A 156 -19.81 -43.15 46.11
C GLY A 156 -20.51 -41.79 45.92
N GLY A 157 -21.59 -41.71 45.13
CA GLY A 157 -22.42 -40.51 44.99
C GLY A 157 -23.51 -40.63 43.91
N SER A 158 -24.34 -39.59 43.76
CA SER A 158 -25.29 -39.48 42.64
C SER A 158 -24.60 -38.83 41.43
N ALA A 159 -24.28 -39.63 40.42
CA ALA A 159 -23.80 -39.18 39.11
C ALA A 159 -24.85 -39.52 38.04
N ARG A 160 -24.94 -38.77 36.94
CA ARG A 160 -25.84 -39.07 35.81
C ARG A 160 -25.09 -38.82 34.51
N ALA A 161 -24.89 -39.84 33.67
CA ALA A 161 -24.25 -39.67 32.37
C ALA A 161 -25.11 -40.18 31.20
N ILE A 162 -24.87 -39.63 30.01
CA ILE A 162 -25.47 -40.15 28.77
C ILE A 162 -24.82 -41.49 28.42
N VAL A 163 -23.50 -41.60 28.61
CA VAL A 163 -22.75 -42.84 28.41
C VAL A 163 -21.84 -43.11 29.61
N GLU A 164 -21.89 -44.34 30.12
CA GLU A 164 -21.05 -44.83 31.21
C GLU A 164 -20.21 -46.02 30.74
N ALA A 165 -18.89 -45.93 30.92
CA ALA A 165 -17.97 -47.07 30.82
C ALA A 165 -17.57 -47.48 32.23
N ARG A 166 -17.80 -48.75 32.59
CA ARG A 166 -17.72 -49.17 34.00
C ARG A 166 -17.36 -50.64 34.18
N ALA A 167 -17.32 -51.11 35.43
CA ALA A 167 -17.06 -52.49 35.82
C ALA A 167 -15.77 -53.10 35.19
N ASN A 168 -14.67 -52.33 35.18
CA ASN A 168 -13.38 -52.73 34.58
C ASN A 168 -13.50 -53.17 33.12
N ALA A 169 -14.46 -52.63 32.37
CA ALA A 169 -14.64 -52.91 30.96
C ALA A 169 -13.74 -52.05 30.07
N TYR A 170 -13.38 -52.57 28.90
CA TYR A 170 -12.76 -51.80 27.84
C TYR A 170 -13.82 -51.48 26.78
N VAL A 171 -14.19 -50.21 26.66
CA VAL A 171 -15.26 -49.75 25.79
C VAL A 171 -14.67 -48.91 24.68
N THR A 172 -14.99 -49.23 23.43
CA THR A 172 -14.62 -48.41 22.27
C THR A 172 -15.84 -47.64 21.77
N ILE A 173 -15.68 -46.34 21.50
CA ILE A 173 -16.71 -45.50 20.85
C ILE A 173 -16.11 -44.86 19.60
N LYS A 174 -16.77 -45.01 18.45
CA LYS A 174 -16.28 -44.50 17.18
C LYS A 174 -17.39 -43.95 16.28
N ASP A 175 -17.07 -42.91 15.50
CA ASP A 175 -17.88 -42.44 14.37
C ASP A 175 -19.31 -42.01 14.79
N LEU A 176 -19.48 -41.36 15.95
CA LEU A 176 -20.76 -40.86 16.45
C LEU A 176 -20.63 -39.62 17.34
N THR A 177 -21.76 -38.96 17.60
CA THR A 177 -21.89 -37.83 18.53
C THR A 177 -22.65 -38.24 19.80
N ILE A 178 -22.22 -37.77 20.96
CA ILE A 178 -22.93 -37.81 22.25
C ILE A 178 -23.32 -36.38 22.59
N SER A 179 -24.61 -36.12 22.76
CA SER A 179 -25.15 -34.77 22.89
C SER A 179 -26.15 -34.62 24.03
N GLY A 180 -26.04 -33.52 24.76
CA GLY A 180 -27.14 -33.01 25.58
C GLY A 180 -28.20 -32.30 24.71
N PRO A 181 -28.98 -31.35 25.28
CA PRO A 181 -28.78 -30.71 26.58
C PRO A 181 -29.05 -31.64 27.77
N VAL A 182 -28.45 -31.32 28.91
CA VAL A 182 -28.65 -32.02 30.17
C VAL A 182 -29.27 -31.08 31.22
N THR A 183 -29.91 -31.62 32.25
CA THR A 183 -30.59 -30.82 33.28
C THR A 183 -29.95 -31.00 34.66
N PHE A 184 -29.54 -29.90 35.29
CA PHE A 184 -28.90 -29.86 36.61
C PHE A 184 -29.28 -28.58 37.37
N SER A 185 -29.15 -28.54 38.71
CA SER A 185 -29.52 -27.37 39.52
C SER A 185 -28.32 -26.61 40.07
N GLN A 186 -27.46 -27.20 40.92
CA GLN A 186 -26.24 -26.56 41.46
C GLN A 186 -25.24 -27.61 41.98
N THR A 187 -24.51 -28.34 41.10
CA THR A 187 -23.57 -29.45 41.41
C THR A 187 -24.20 -30.85 41.61
N SER A 188 -25.08 -31.26 40.71
CA SER A 188 -25.77 -32.56 40.71
C SER A 188 -25.00 -33.74 40.10
N GLY A 189 -23.83 -33.51 39.50
CA GLY A 189 -22.97 -34.57 38.94
C GLY A 189 -23.52 -35.10 37.61
N THR A 190 -23.75 -34.22 36.64
CA THR A 190 -24.33 -34.58 35.34
C THR A 190 -23.33 -34.42 34.20
N PHE A 191 -23.09 -35.51 33.49
CA PHE A 191 -21.96 -35.68 32.58
C PHE A 191 -22.43 -36.09 31.19
N GLY A 192 -21.64 -35.79 30.15
CA GLY A 192 -21.82 -36.43 28.85
C GLY A 192 -21.40 -37.90 28.93
N VAL A 193 -20.16 -38.11 29.38
CA VAL A 193 -19.56 -39.43 29.52
C VAL A 193 -18.94 -39.62 30.90
N PHE A 194 -19.09 -40.79 31.51
CA PHE A 194 -18.47 -41.16 32.78
C PHE A 194 -17.68 -42.47 32.66
N VAL A 195 -16.39 -42.43 32.98
CA VAL A 195 -15.50 -43.58 32.98
C VAL A 195 -15.11 -43.90 34.41
N ALA A 196 -15.57 -45.04 34.91
CA ALA A 196 -15.49 -45.39 36.33
C ALA A 196 -15.16 -46.87 36.56
N GLU A 197 -14.97 -47.26 37.81
CA GLU A 197 -14.75 -48.63 38.26
C GLU A 197 -13.59 -49.32 37.51
N SER A 198 -12.50 -48.58 37.29
CA SER A 198 -11.29 -48.98 36.54
C SER A 198 -11.51 -49.33 35.06
N ALA A 199 -12.64 -48.93 34.49
CA ALA A 199 -12.89 -49.09 33.05
C ALA A 199 -11.94 -48.24 32.20
N THR A 200 -11.75 -48.67 30.96
CA THR A 200 -11.02 -47.94 29.93
C THR A 200 -12.00 -47.53 28.83
N LEU A 201 -12.04 -46.24 28.51
CA LEU A 201 -12.76 -45.72 27.33
C LEU A 201 -11.76 -45.36 26.24
N ASN A 202 -11.90 -46.02 25.10
CA ASN A 202 -11.21 -45.69 23.86
C ASN A 202 -12.18 -44.97 22.91
N MET A 203 -11.93 -43.71 22.58
CA MET A 203 -12.85 -42.93 21.74
C MET A 203 -12.14 -42.29 20.56
N ARG A 204 -12.70 -42.49 19.36
CA ARG A 204 -12.05 -42.17 18.08
C ARG A 204 -13.01 -41.53 17.10
N ASN A 205 -12.62 -40.46 16.40
CA ASN A 205 -13.47 -39.76 15.43
C ASN A 205 -14.92 -39.58 15.92
N ALA A 206 -15.05 -38.92 17.07
CA ALA A 206 -16.32 -38.80 17.77
C ALA A 206 -16.48 -37.39 18.37
N ARG A 207 -17.69 -37.03 18.78
CA ARG A 207 -17.95 -35.71 19.36
C ARG A 207 -18.75 -35.80 20.66
N VAL A 208 -18.38 -35.02 21.67
CA VAL A 208 -19.18 -34.80 22.89
C VAL A 208 -19.59 -33.33 22.90
N THR A 209 -20.89 -33.04 22.82
CA THR A 209 -21.38 -31.67 22.68
C THR A 209 -22.60 -31.35 23.52
N THR A 210 -22.85 -30.05 23.75
CA THR A 210 -24.08 -29.55 24.37
C THR A 210 -24.32 -30.16 25.76
N ILE A 211 -23.26 -30.40 26.54
CA ILE A 211 -23.36 -30.83 27.94
C ILE A 211 -23.56 -29.60 28.83
N GLN A 212 -24.65 -28.91 28.55
CA GLN A 212 -25.09 -27.68 29.21
C GLN A 212 -26.62 -27.68 29.25
N GLN A 213 -27.22 -26.69 29.92
CA GLN A 213 -28.67 -26.57 29.93
C GLN A 213 -29.22 -26.18 28.55
N SER A 214 -30.49 -26.50 28.31
CA SER A 214 -31.19 -26.09 27.08
C SER A 214 -31.30 -24.57 26.93
N SER A 215 -31.23 -23.82 28.04
CA SER A 215 -31.16 -22.36 28.06
C SER A 215 -29.75 -21.81 27.78
N GLY A 216 -28.76 -22.67 27.54
CA GLY A 216 -27.35 -22.31 27.41
C GLY A 216 -26.58 -22.45 28.73
N ILE A 217 -25.38 -21.87 28.77
CA ILE A 217 -24.57 -21.82 29.98
C ILE A 217 -25.19 -20.93 31.06
N ASN A 218 -24.98 -21.27 32.33
CA ASN A 218 -25.37 -20.47 33.49
C ASN A 218 -24.31 -20.56 34.59
N SER A 219 -24.54 -20.01 35.78
CA SER A 219 -23.54 -20.00 36.86
C SER A 219 -23.37 -21.33 37.62
N ALA A 220 -24.03 -22.42 37.20
CA ALA A 220 -23.90 -23.71 37.87
C ALA A 220 -22.57 -24.41 37.50
N GLN A 221 -21.89 -24.94 38.52
CA GLN A 221 -20.67 -25.75 38.38
C GLN A 221 -21.02 -27.22 38.16
N ASP A 222 -21.57 -27.51 36.98
CA ASP A 222 -21.94 -28.85 36.53
C ASP A 222 -21.91 -28.89 35.00
N GLY A 223 -22.32 -30.00 34.38
CA GLY A 223 -22.32 -30.14 32.92
C GLY A 223 -20.91 -30.39 32.37
N GLN A 224 -20.30 -31.46 32.87
CA GLN A 224 -18.96 -31.90 32.51
C GLN A 224 -19.01 -32.76 31.24
N GLY A 225 -18.18 -32.49 30.24
CA GLY A 225 -18.16 -33.26 28.98
C GLY A 225 -17.85 -34.74 29.22
N ILE A 226 -16.63 -35.04 29.66
CA ILE A 226 -16.15 -36.38 29.99
C ILE A 226 -15.55 -36.36 31.40
N VAL A 227 -15.96 -37.30 32.26
CA VAL A 227 -15.40 -37.49 33.61
C VAL A 227 -14.71 -38.85 33.68
N VAL A 228 -13.47 -38.88 34.17
CA VAL A 228 -12.59 -40.06 34.23
C VAL A 228 -12.09 -40.29 35.64
N GLY A 229 -12.66 -41.28 36.31
CA GLY A 229 -12.56 -41.41 37.76
C GLY A 229 -13.10 -40.17 38.48
N ASP A 230 -13.04 -40.17 39.81
CA ASP A 230 -13.22 -38.98 40.62
C ASP A 230 -12.91 -39.30 42.09
N THR A 231 -12.31 -38.36 42.82
CA THR A 231 -12.09 -38.53 44.27
C THR A 231 -13.39 -38.52 45.08
N VAL A 232 -14.40 -37.76 44.63
CA VAL A 232 -15.73 -37.65 45.25
C VAL A 232 -16.48 -38.97 45.14
N PHE A 233 -16.41 -39.64 43.98
CA PHE A 233 -17.04 -40.95 43.77
C PHE A 233 -16.17 -42.11 44.24
N GLY A 234 -14.93 -41.87 44.67
CA GLY A 234 -14.02 -42.93 45.11
C GLY A 234 -13.72 -43.95 44.03
N THR A 235 -13.62 -43.49 42.77
CA THR A 235 -13.51 -44.37 41.60
C THR A 235 -12.38 -43.92 40.68
N ALA A 236 -11.84 -44.86 39.90
CA ALA A 236 -10.78 -44.63 38.93
C ALA A 236 -11.24 -44.99 37.51
N GLY A 237 -10.59 -44.43 36.50
CA GLY A 237 -10.85 -44.73 35.09
C GLY A 237 -9.70 -44.36 34.19
N SER A 238 -9.67 -44.92 32.97
CA SER A 238 -8.66 -44.61 31.96
C SER A 238 -9.31 -44.13 30.66
N LEU A 239 -8.81 -43.04 30.10
CA LEU A 239 -9.31 -42.45 28.86
C LEU A 239 -8.23 -42.46 27.79
N ASP A 240 -8.57 -42.88 26.57
CA ASP A 240 -7.74 -42.75 25.38
C ASP A 240 -8.53 -42.12 24.23
N LEU A 241 -8.22 -40.87 23.90
CA LEU A 241 -8.84 -40.08 22.84
C LEU A 241 -7.89 -39.88 21.65
N ASP A 242 -8.42 -40.08 20.44
CA ASP A 242 -7.74 -39.67 19.20
C ASP A 242 -8.75 -39.17 18.16
N GLY A 243 -8.58 -37.92 17.70
CA GLY A 243 -9.49 -37.30 16.73
C GLY A 243 -10.89 -37.00 17.28
N VAL A 244 -11.00 -36.61 18.56
CA VAL A 244 -12.28 -36.31 19.22
C VAL A 244 -12.53 -34.80 19.28
N THR A 245 -13.78 -34.38 19.17
CA THR A 245 -14.21 -32.98 19.37
C THR A 245 -15.05 -32.86 20.63
N ILE A 246 -14.73 -31.90 21.50
CA ILE A 246 -15.46 -31.62 22.74
C ILE A 246 -15.78 -30.13 22.80
N ASP A 247 -17.07 -29.81 22.86
CA ASP A 247 -17.57 -28.43 22.81
C ASP A 247 -18.92 -28.29 23.52
N GLY A 248 -19.38 -27.08 23.80
CA GLY A 248 -20.70 -26.86 24.42
C GLY A 248 -20.89 -27.53 25.78
N TYR A 249 -19.81 -27.79 26.51
CA TYR A 249 -19.84 -28.16 27.93
C TYR A 249 -20.06 -26.91 28.77
N GLN A 250 -20.63 -27.07 29.96
CA GLN A 250 -20.86 -25.95 30.84
C GLN A 250 -19.63 -25.62 31.69
N GLU A 251 -19.05 -26.58 32.42
CA GLU A 251 -17.91 -26.32 33.32
C GLU A 251 -16.59 -26.84 32.77
N ASN A 252 -16.35 -28.16 32.75
CA ASN A 252 -15.15 -28.72 32.13
C ASN A 252 -15.46 -29.56 30.89
N GLY A 253 -14.57 -29.48 29.90
CA GLY A 253 -14.59 -30.39 28.74
C GLY A 253 -14.23 -31.81 29.16
N ILE A 254 -13.10 -31.96 29.85
CA ILE A 254 -12.63 -33.22 30.43
C ILE A 254 -12.23 -33.00 31.89
N LEU A 255 -12.67 -33.90 32.77
CA LEU A 255 -12.24 -33.98 34.16
C LEU A 255 -11.60 -35.36 34.42
N VAL A 256 -10.36 -35.38 34.93
CA VAL A 256 -9.65 -36.61 35.30
C VAL A 256 -9.30 -36.52 36.78
N GLY A 257 -9.90 -37.38 37.59
CA GLY A 257 -9.86 -37.26 39.04
C GLY A 257 -9.41 -38.53 39.75
N GLY A 258 -8.56 -38.36 40.75
CA GLY A 258 -8.24 -39.40 41.72
C GLY A 258 -7.07 -40.30 41.33
N THR A 259 -6.50 -40.94 42.36
CA THR A 259 -5.35 -41.83 42.21
C THR A 259 -5.75 -43.06 41.38
N GLY A 260 -4.94 -43.40 40.38
CA GLY A 260 -5.22 -44.51 39.46
C GLY A 260 -5.96 -44.10 38.19
N SER A 261 -6.49 -42.87 38.12
CA SER A 261 -7.08 -42.33 36.90
C SER A 261 -6.03 -41.77 35.95
N SER A 262 -6.27 -41.94 34.65
CA SER A 262 -5.35 -41.49 33.60
C SER A 262 -6.06 -41.05 32.33
N ALA A 263 -5.47 -40.13 31.58
CA ALA A 263 -5.94 -39.75 30.25
C ALA A 263 -4.81 -39.61 29.22
N SER A 264 -4.98 -40.25 28.06
CA SER A 264 -4.23 -40.04 26.84
C SER A 264 -5.12 -39.27 25.86
N ILE A 265 -4.70 -38.08 25.45
CA ILE A 265 -5.49 -37.17 24.61
C ILE A 265 -4.63 -36.75 23.43
N THR A 266 -4.97 -37.22 22.23
CA THR A 266 -4.21 -36.96 21.00
C THR A 266 -5.12 -36.41 19.92
N ASN A 267 -4.63 -35.50 19.06
CA ASN A 267 -5.38 -34.96 17.91
C ASN A 267 -6.80 -34.49 18.25
N THR A 268 -7.01 -33.98 19.46
CA THR A 268 -8.35 -33.67 20.00
C THR A 268 -8.58 -32.17 19.99
N THR A 269 -9.81 -31.74 19.68
CA THR A 269 -10.21 -30.34 19.71
C THR A 269 -11.16 -30.10 20.88
N ILE A 270 -10.80 -29.18 21.78
CA ILE A 270 -11.60 -28.83 22.96
C ILE A 270 -11.85 -27.32 22.94
N THR A 271 -13.12 -26.92 22.87
CA THR A 271 -13.49 -25.51 22.68
C THR A 271 -14.50 -25.07 23.73
N GLY A 272 -14.12 -24.08 24.55
CA GLY A 272 -15.03 -23.41 25.47
C GLY A 272 -15.98 -22.45 24.73
N VAL A 273 -16.91 -21.83 25.47
CA VAL A 273 -17.92 -20.93 24.90
C VAL A 273 -17.34 -19.57 24.46
N GLY A 274 -16.07 -19.30 24.75
CA GLY A 274 -15.45 -17.99 24.59
C GLY A 274 -15.63 -17.11 25.82
N ALA A 275 -15.53 -15.79 25.63
CA ALA A 275 -15.65 -14.82 26.72
C ALA A 275 -17.01 -14.93 27.42
N THR A 276 -17.01 -15.35 28.69
CA THR A 276 -18.22 -15.42 29.51
C THR A 276 -18.00 -14.80 30.89
N SER A 277 -19.05 -14.19 31.45
CA SER A 277 -19.07 -13.67 32.83
C SER A 277 -19.82 -14.61 33.79
N LEU A 278 -20.36 -15.72 33.30
CA LEU A 278 -21.30 -16.56 34.05
C LEU A 278 -20.61 -17.59 34.94
N LEU A 279 -19.57 -18.24 34.42
CA LEU A 279 -18.74 -19.20 35.14
C LEU A 279 -17.35 -19.29 34.51
N ALA A 280 -16.41 -19.89 35.22
CA ALA A 280 -15.08 -20.17 34.69
C ALA A 280 -15.02 -21.59 34.10
N GLN A 281 -14.66 -21.71 32.82
CA GLN A 281 -14.55 -23.00 32.15
C GLN A 281 -13.12 -23.53 32.17
N SER A 282 -12.97 -24.86 32.25
CA SER A 282 -11.69 -25.50 31.94
C SER A 282 -11.80 -26.47 30.77
N GLY A 283 -10.88 -26.39 29.82
CA GLY A 283 -10.84 -27.38 28.73
C GLY A 283 -10.58 -28.78 29.29
N ILE A 284 -9.51 -28.92 30.07
CA ILE A 284 -9.13 -30.15 30.77
C ILE A 284 -8.76 -29.82 32.22
N GLN A 285 -9.29 -30.58 33.17
CA GLN A 285 -8.90 -30.56 34.57
C GLN A 285 -8.35 -31.92 35.00
N ILE A 286 -7.14 -31.95 35.58
CA ILE A 286 -6.52 -33.18 36.11
C ILE A 286 -6.18 -32.96 37.58
N TYR A 287 -6.65 -33.84 38.47
CA TYR A 287 -6.44 -33.60 39.91
C TYR A 287 -6.37 -34.88 40.76
N GLY A 288 -5.88 -34.73 41.99
CA GLY A 288 -5.91 -35.80 43.00
C GLY A 288 -5.02 -37.00 42.67
N ARG A 289 -3.81 -36.74 42.17
CA ARG A 289 -2.81 -37.71 41.68
C ARG A 289 -3.18 -38.47 40.41
N ALA A 290 -4.19 -38.01 39.66
CA ALA A 290 -4.42 -38.49 38.31
C ALA A 290 -3.28 -38.08 37.37
N THR A 291 -3.05 -38.83 36.29
CA THR A 291 -2.00 -38.56 35.29
C THR A 291 -2.58 -38.20 33.93
N GLY A 292 -1.80 -37.53 33.08
CA GLY A 292 -2.26 -37.16 31.74
C GLY A 292 -1.14 -37.00 30.70
N THR A 293 -1.41 -37.40 29.47
CA THR A 293 -0.56 -37.13 28.30
C THR A 293 -1.42 -36.47 27.22
N ILE A 294 -1.11 -35.22 26.88
CA ILE A 294 -1.84 -34.42 25.90
C ILE A 294 -0.91 -34.13 24.73
N SER A 295 -1.28 -34.50 23.51
CA SER A 295 -0.45 -34.25 22.33
C SER A 295 -1.23 -33.84 21.10
N ASN A 296 -0.63 -33.00 20.25
CA ASN A 296 -1.18 -32.56 18.97
C ASN A 296 -2.64 -32.07 19.04
N SER A 297 -3.03 -31.49 20.17
CA SER A 297 -4.42 -31.15 20.47
C SER A 297 -4.62 -29.63 20.44
N THR A 298 -5.85 -29.19 20.18
CA THR A 298 -6.22 -27.78 20.08
C THR A 298 -7.19 -27.43 21.20
N ILE A 299 -6.80 -26.55 22.12
CA ILE A 299 -7.61 -26.15 23.28
C ILE A 299 -7.85 -24.64 23.24
N THR A 300 -9.10 -24.22 23.07
CA THR A 300 -9.43 -22.82 22.79
C THR A 300 -10.62 -22.28 23.57
N ASN A 301 -10.68 -20.96 23.68
CA ASN A 301 -11.88 -20.22 24.10
C ASN A 301 -12.39 -20.52 25.53
N ASN A 302 -11.51 -20.96 26.43
CA ASN A 302 -11.82 -21.06 27.87
C ASN A 302 -11.56 -19.71 28.56
N LEU A 303 -12.45 -18.73 28.34
CA LEU A 303 -12.21 -17.34 28.73
C LEU A 303 -13.26 -16.82 29.71
N TYR A 304 -12.81 -16.38 30.89
CA TYR A 304 -13.65 -15.74 31.89
C TYR A 304 -13.43 -14.23 31.89
N SER A 305 -14.47 -13.44 31.58
CA SER A 305 -14.36 -12.00 31.36
C SER A 305 -14.32 -11.17 32.64
N LEU A 306 -14.76 -11.72 33.78
CA LEU A 306 -14.72 -11.02 35.07
C LEU A 306 -13.38 -11.15 35.78
N ASN A 307 -12.58 -12.16 35.45
CA ASN A 307 -11.23 -12.38 35.99
C ASN A 307 -10.44 -13.33 35.08
N SER A 308 -9.26 -12.94 34.60
CA SER A 308 -8.37 -13.84 33.85
C SER A 308 -7.87 -15.02 34.70
N GLY A 309 -8.00 -14.92 36.02
CA GLY A 309 -7.65 -15.87 37.09
C GLY A 309 -8.32 -17.26 37.04
N ALA A 310 -9.49 -17.38 36.41
CA ALA A 310 -10.43 -18.45 36.75
C ALA A 310 -10.63 -19.54 35.68
N ALA A 311 -10.60 -19.19 34.38
CA ALA A 311 -10.83 -20.15 33.29
C ALA A 311 -9.51 -20.54 32.58
N THR A 312 -9.34 -21.83 32.30
CA THR A 312 -8.04 -22.37 31.87
C THR A 312 -8.18 -23.35 30.70
N GLY A 313 -7.20 -23.38 29.78
CA GLY A 313 -7.12 -24.47 28.80
C GLY A 313 -6.91 -25.83 29.49
N ILE A 314 -5.83 -25.96 30.26
CA ILE A 314 -5.53 -27.11 31.12
C ILE A 314 -5.23 -26.63 32.54
N VAL A 315 -6.00 -27.10 33.52
CA VAL A 315 -5.70 -26.89 34.94
C VAL A 315 -5.31 -28.21 35.60
N THR A 316 -4.24 -28.20 36.39
CA THR A 316 -3.86 -29.36 37.19
C THR A 316 -3.74 -29.00 38.66
N VAL A 317 -4.29 -29.85 39.54
CA VAL A 317 -4.37 -29.61 40.99
C VAL A 317 -3.93 -30.85 41.74
N ASP A 318 -2.73 -30.82 42.32
CA ASP A 318 -2.12 -31.97 42.99
C ASP A 318 -2.14 -33.23 42.10
N ALA A 319 -1.88 -33.04 40.80
CA ALA A 319 -1.85 -34.10 39.81
C ALA A 319 -0.56 -34.94 39.92
N GLY A 320 -0.60 -36.14 39.35
CA GLY A 320 0.60 -36.94 39.09
C GLY A 320 1.37 -36.38 37.89
N ALA A 321 2.05 -37.25 37.16
CA ALA A 321 2.76 -36.85 35.93
C ALA A 321 1.78 -36.33 34.86
N VAL A 322 2.05 -35.13 34.34
CA VAL A 322 1.31 -34.52 33.22
C VAL A 322 2.29 -34.03 32.15
N SER A 323 2.10 -34.47 30.90
CA SER A 323 2.86 -33.98 29.75
C SER A 323 1.96 -33.39 28.66
N VAL A 324 2.40 -32.28 28.07
CA VAL A 324 1.77 -31.58 26.95
C VAL A 324 2.81 -31.41 25.85
N THR A 325 2.52 -31.91 24.64
CA THR A 325 3.47 -31.86 23.51
C THR A 325 2.79 -31.46 22.21
N GLY A 326 3.40 -30.60 21.39
CA GLY A 326 2.90 -30.35 20.02
C GLY A 326 1.50 -29.74 19.95
N SER A 327 0.99 -29.17 21.05
CA SER A 327 -0.42 -28.75 21.17
C SER A 327 -0.57 -27.24 20.95
N SER A 328 -1.78 -26.79 20.62
CA SER A 328 -2.08 -25.38 20.39
C SER A 328 -3.11 -24.85 21.38
N PHE A 329 -2.85 -23.65 21.91
CA PHE A 329 -3.67 -22.99 22.90
C PHE A 329 -3.96 -21.55 22.51
N SER A 330 -5.24 -21.18 22.36
CA SER A 330 -5.61 -19.80 22.03
C SER A 330 -6.91 -19.33 22.66
N GLY A 331 -6.95 -18.04 23.05
CA GLY A 331 -8.14 -17.44 23.63
C GLY A 331 -8.58 -18.05 24.96
N ASN A 332 -7.67 -18.66 25.72
CA ASN A 332 -7.95 -19.12 27.09
C ASN A 332 -7.44 -18.07 28.08
N SER A 333 -8.08 -17.90 29.25
CA SER A 333 -7.58 -16.91 30.22
C SER A 333 -6.16 -17.25 30.68
N TYR A 334 -5.94 -18.49 31.09
CA TYR A 334 -4.63 -19.13 31.09
C TYR A 334 -4.64 -20.32 30.13
N ALA A 335 -3.56 -20.55 29.40
CA ALA A 335 -3.50 -21.76 28.58
C ALA A 335 -3.23 -23.00 29.44
N ILE A 336 -2.22 -22.96 30.30
CA ILE A 336 -1.94 -24.02 31.28
C ILE A 336 -1.69 -23.43 32.67
N TYR A 337 -2.37 -23.97 33.68
CA TYR A 337 -2.17 -23.64 35.09
C TYR A 337 -1.93 -24.90 35.91
N GLN A 338 -0.67 -25.18 36.25
CA GLN A 338 -0.28 -26.29 37.10
C GLN A 338 -0.12 -25.80 38.54
N TYR A 339 -0.86 -26.41 39.46
CA TYR A 339 -0.85 -26.07 40.87
C TYR A 339 -0.70 -27.31 41.77
N ASN A 340 0.23 -27.25 42.72
CA ASN A 340 0.36 -28.24 43.80
C ASN A 340 0.29 -27.53 45.16
N ALA A 341 -0.59 -27.99 46.05
CA ALA A 341 -0.77 -27.44 47.39
C ALA A 341 0.20 -28.02 48.43
N SER A 342 0.96 -29.08 48.09
CA SER A 342 1.86 -29.77 49.02
C SER A 342 3.23 -30.09 48.41
N LEU A 343 4.30 -29.77 49.16
CA LEU A 343 5.69 -30.01 48.79
C LEU A 343 6.26 -31.25 49.50
N PRO A 344 7.10 -32.08 48.84
CA PRO A 344 7.07 -32.46 47.42
C PRO A 344 6.19 -33.72 47.23
N LEU A 345 5.25 -33.67 46.31
CA LEU A 345 4.56 -34.88 45.84
C LEU A 345 5.47 -35.61 44.84
N THR A 346 6.05 -36.74 45.23
CA THR A 346 6.77 -37.63 44.32
C THR A 346 5.83 -38.65 43.68
N PRO A 347 5.80 -38.82 42.34
CA PRO A 347 6.35 -37.95 41.28
C PRO A 347 5.26 -37.05 40.66
N SER A 348 5.35 -35.74 40.88
CA SER A 348 4.59 -34.70 40.17
C SER A 348 5.50 -34.02 39.13
N THR A 349 5.75 -34.70 38.01
CA THR A 349 6.48 -34.12 36.86
C THR A 349 5.50 -33.41 35.94
N PHE A 350 5.82 -32.18 35.54
CA PHE A 350 5.05 -31.42 34.56
C PHE A 350 5.93 -31.07 33.37
N SER A 351 5.46 -31.31 32.15
CA SER A 351 6.17 -30.86 30.95
C SER A 351 5.24 -30.23 29.92
N ALA A 352 5.67 -29.12 29.32
CA ALA A 352 5.02 -28.49 28.18
C ALA A 352 6.08 -28.24 27.10
N THR A 353 6.01 -29.00 26.00
CA THR A 353 7.04 -28.96 24.97
C THR A 353 6.49 -28.79 23.56
N SER A 354 7.27 -28.14 22.68
CA SER A 354 6.95 -28.01 21.25
C SER A 354 5.53 -27.49 20.97
N SER A 355 4.96 -26.69 21.88
CA SER A 355 3.56 -26.26 21.84
C SER A 355 3.45 -24.77 21.50
N SER A 356 2.30 -24.37 20.97
CA SER A 356 2.02 -22.98 20.58
C SER A 356 0.94 -22.36 21.46
N PHE A 357 1.17 -21.11 21.87
CA PHE A 357 0.31 -20.36 22.76
C PHE A 357 0.07 -18.98 22.18
N THR A 358 -1.18 -18.67 21.81
CA THR A 358 -1.51 -17.42 21.10
C THR A 358 -2.65 -16.68 21.80
N ASN A 359 -2.43 -15.42 22.17
CA ASN A 359 -3.46 -14.51 22.71
C ASN A 359 -4.20 -15.09 23.92
N ASN A 360 -3.47 -15.59 24.91
CA ASN A 360 -4.04 -16.00 26.20
C ASN A 360 -3.87 -14.82 27.18
N PRO A 361 -4.93 -14.04 27.48
CA PRO A 361 -4.80 -12.71 28.10
C PRO A 361 -4.15 -12.70 29.49
N GLY A 362 -4.20 -13.80 30.23
CA GLY A 362 -3.48 -13.97 31.49
C GLY A 362 -2.04 -14.43 31.26
N ALA A 363 -1.80 -15.74 31.29
CA ALA A 363 -0.50 -16.33 31.03
C ALA A 363 -0.58 -17.54 30.10
N ALA A 364 0.50 -17.81 29.34
CA ALA A 364 0.55 -19.05 28.58
C ALA A 364 0.76 -20.26 29.50
N ILE A 365 1.78 -20.22 30.36
CA ILE A 365 2.07 -21.33 31.27
C ILE A 365 2.32 -20.79 32.68
N VAL A 366 1.62 -21.36 33.65
CA VAL A 366 1.90 -21.16 35.07
C VAL A 366 2.18 -22.52 35.70
N TYR A 367 3.22 -22.60 36.53
CA TYR A 367 3.50 -23.79 37.32
C TYR A 367 3.87 -23.43 38.76
N SER A 368 3.52 -24.30 39.71
CA SER A 368 3.83 -24.12 41.12
C SER A 368 4.17 -25.45 41.78
N ALA A 369 5.23 -25.46 42.60
CA ALA A 369 5.55 -26.57 43.48
C ALA A 369 5.66 -27.96 42.79
N ALA A 370 5.93 -28.01 41.47
CA ALA A 370 6.27 -29.22 40.74
C ALA A 370 7.74 -29.59 40.99
N ALA A 371 8.08 -30.86 41.19
CA ALA A 371 9.45 -31.23 41.54
C ALA A 371 10.47 -30.86 40.44
N SER A 372 10.09 -31.01 39.17
CA SER A 372 10.95 -30.70 38.02
C SER A 372 10.15 -30.34 36.76
N PRO A 373 9.66 -29.08 36.63
CA PRO A 373 8.94 -28.66 35.44
C PRO A 373 9.89 -28.46 34.24
N THR A 374 9.49 -29.00 33.08
CA THR A 374 10.21 -28.89 31.81
C THR A 374 9.37 -28.15 30.77
N ILE A 375 9.76 -26.93 30.43
CA ILE A 375 9.05 -26.05 29.49
C ILE A 375 10.01 -25.71 28.36
N THR A 376 9.90 -26.39 27.23
CA THR A 376 10.89 -26.27 26.14
C THR A 376 10.30 -26.20 24.75
N ASN A 377 10.98 -25.52 23.83
CA ASN A 377 10.59 -25.48 22.41
C ASN A 377 9.18 -24.92 22.16
N ASN A 378 8.65 -24.09 23.05
CA ASN A 378 7.32 -23.49 22.88
C ASN A 378 7.39 -22.14 22.15
N ILE A 379 6.35 -21.84 21.38
CA ILE A 379 6.14 -20.54 20.74
C ILE A 379 4.98 -19.83 21.44
N ILE A 380 5.26 -18.71 22.10
CA ILE A 380 4.30 -17.95 22.89
C ILE A 380 4.16 -16.53 22.31
N THR A 381 2.95 -16.16 21.91
CA THR A 381 2.66 -14.85 21.32
C THR A 381 1.41 -14.22 21.96
N GLY A 382 1.48 -12.95 22.36
CA GLY A 382 0.33 -12.16 22.76
C GLY A 382 -0.26 -12.47 24.14
N SER A 383 0.41 -13.29 24.96
CA SER A 383 0.05 -13.45 26.37
C SER A 383 0.56 -12.26 27.20
N ASN A 384 -0.14 -11.88 28.27
CA ASN A 384 0.37 -10.83 29.17
C ASN A 384 1.60 -11.32 29.95
N ILE A 385 1.56 -12.57 30.42
CA ILE A 385 2.73 -13.28 30.94
C ILE A 385 3.03 -14.47 30.03
N GLY A 386 4.27 -14.62 29.57
CA GLY A 386 4.67 -15.80 28.82
C GLY A 386 4.66 -17.03 29.72
N ILE A 387 5.65 -17.13 30.61
CA ILE A 387 5.82 -18.23 31.55
C ILE A 387 5.94 -17.68 32.97
N ALA A 388 5.16 -18.21 33.92
CA ALA A 388 5.28 -17.92 35.34
C ALA A 388 5.65 -19.18 36.14
N GLY A 389 6.74 -19.12 36.90
CA GLY A 389 7.17 -20.16 37.80
C GLY A 389 7.11 -19.72 39.26
N PHE A 390 6.25 -20.37 40.05
CA PHE A 390 6.27 -20.25 41.51
C PHE A 390 7.20 -21.31 42.08
N VAL A 391 8.43 -20.90 42.34
CA VAL A 391 9.53 -21.81 42.64
C VAL A 391 9.55 -22.21 44.11
N ALA A 392 9.82 -23.50 44.35
CA ALA A 392 9.86 -24.08 45.69
C ALA A 392 11.24 -24.69 46.00
N ASP A 393 11.57 -24.79 47.28
CA ASP A 393 12.83 -25.36 47.75
C ASP A 393 13.14 -26.73 47.13
N ASN A 394 14.38 -26.93 46.68
CA ASN A 394 14.87 -28.13 46.01
C ASN A 394 14.17 -28.48 44.67
N GLN A 395 13.38 -27.57 44.11
CA GLN A 395 12.86 -27.71 42.74
C GLN A 395 13.97 -27.49 41.71
N THR A 396 13.87 -28.18 40.57
CA THR A 396 14.68 -27.85 39.37
C THR A 396 13.76 -27.47 38.21
N SER A 397 13.76 -26.19 37.83
CA SER A 397 12.99 -25.71 36.68
C SER A 397 13.86 -25.65 35.42
N THR A 398 13.35 -26.18 34.31
CA THR A 398 13.98 -26.08 32.99
C THR A 398 13.07 -25.33 32.04
N VAL A 399 13.41 -24.08 31.71
CA VAL A 399 12.72 -23.21 30.77
C VAL A 399 13.70 -22.89 29.64
N SER A 400 13.72 -23.69 28.58
CA SER A 400 14.78 -23.61 27.58
C SER A 400 14.28 -23.72 26.14
N GLY A 401 14.90 -23.00 25.22
CA GLY A 401 14.52 -23.07 23.83
C GLY A 401 13.09 -22.58 23.59
N ASN A 402 12.54 -21.64 24.34
CA ASN A 402 11.21 -21.07 24.06
C ASN A 402 11.34 -19.75 23.29
N SER A 403 10.39 -19.42 22.42
CA SER A 403 10.27 -18.09 21.81
C SER A 403 9.05 -17.38 22.36
N ILE A 404 9.25 -16.20 22.95
CA ILE A 404 8.22 -15.46 23.66
C ILE A 404 8.15 -14.04 23.13
N THR A 405 6.98 -13.69 22.63
CA THR A 405 6.60 -12.35 22.18
C THR A 405 5.32 -11.94 22.92
N ASN A 406 5.44 -11.22 24.04
CA ASN A 406 4.27 -10.88 24.87
C ASN A 406 3.33 -9.84 24.22
N ALA A 407 2.19 -9.63 24.86
CA ALA A 407 1.35 -8.47 24.64
C ALA A 407 2.11 -7.15 24.87
N THR A 408 1.64 -6.06 24.26
CA THR A 408 2.27 -4.73 24.30
C THR A 408 1.90 -3.90 25.55
N GLY A 409 1.48 -4.54 26.64
CA GLY A 409 1.09 -3.86 27.87
C GLY A 409 2.31 -3.43 28.70
N ALA A 410 2.21 -2.31 29.42
CA ALA A 410 3.28 -1.80 30.29
C ALA A 410 3.71 -2.77 31.41
N ASN A 411 2.89 -3.81 31.69
CA ASN A 411 3.13 -4.81 32.73
C ASN A 411 3.34 -6.23 32.15
N SER A 412 3.60 -6.35 30.85
CA SER A 412 3.78 -7.66 30.21
C SER A 412 5.20 -8.20 30.46
N VAL A 413 5.29 -9.48 30.84
CA VAL A 413 6.54 -10.14 31.29
C VAL A 413 6.74 -11.46 30.54
N ALA A 414 7.91 -11.70 29.96
CA ALA A 414 8.11 -12.91 29.16
C ALA A 414 8.31 -14.14 30.05
N ILE A 415 9.19 -14.03 31.04
CA ILE A 415 9.40 -15.04 32.07
C ILE A 415 9.38 -14.39 33.44
N LEU A 416 8.54 -14.89 34.33
CA LEU A 416 8.42 -14.45 35.73
C LEU A 416 8.74 -15.62 36.67
N PHE A 417 9.64 -15.40 37.62
CA PHE A 417 9.86 -16.32 38.74
C PHE A 417 9.51 -15.65 40.06
N ASN A 418 8.76 -16.35 40.91
CA ASN A 418 8.35 -15.88 42.23
C ASN A 418 8.52 -17.00 43.25
N ASP A 419 8.68 -16.68 44.53
CA ASP A 419 8.74 -17.68 45.59
C ASP A 419 7.35 -18.29 45.86
N PHE A 420 7.29 -19.62 45.97
CA PHE A 420 6.07 -20.32 46.40
C PHE A 420 5.86 -20.22 47.93
N SER A 421 6.91 -20.06 48.73
CA SER A 421 6.87 -19.97 50.21
C SER A 421 7.50 -18.68 50.75
N SER A 422 7.03 -18.17 51.90
CA SER A 422 7.52 -16.92 52.47
C SER A 422 8.87 -17.06 53.22
N SER A 423 9.93 -16.46 52.65
CA SER A 423 11.08 -15.76 53.29
C SER A 423 12.01 -16.44 54.33
N THR A 424 11.97 -17.75 54.59
CA THR A 424 12.97 -18.41 55.47
C THR A 424 13.63 -19.67 54.90
N ASN A 425 13.66 -19.80 53.57
CA ASN A 425 14.13 -21.01 52.89
C ASN A 425 15.62 -21.30 53.17
N THR A 426 15.93 -22.53 53.59
CA THR A 426 17.31 -22.99 53.85
C THR A 426 17.94 -23.69 52.64
N THR A 427 17.15 -23.99 51.59
CA THR A 427 17.59 -24.69 50.37
C THR A 427 16.91 -24.10 49.14
N LEU A 428 17.63 -23.39 48.28
CA LEU A 428 17.07 -22.69 47.12
C LEU A 428 16.72 -23.62 45.96
N ALA A 429 15.77 -23.23 45.11
CA ALA A 429 15.48 -23.89 43.84
C ALA A 429 16.61 -23.66 42.82
N THR A 430 16.80 -24.61 41.90
CA THR A 430 17.65 -24.45 40.71
C THR A 430 16.78 -24.02 39.54
N VAL A 431 16.99 -22.81 39.04
CA VAL A 431 16.16 -22.24 37.95
C VAL A 431 17.02 -22.01 36.72
N ASN A 432 16.76 -22.79 35.66
CA ASN A 432 17.43 -22.64 34.37
C ASN A 432 16.44 -22.05 33.36
N ALA A 433 16.74 -20.86 32.87
CA ALA A 433 15.97 -20.12 31.89
C ALA A 433 16.88 -19.71 30.72
N ASN A 434 17.46 -20.65 29.98
CA ASN A 434 18.52 -20.40 28.98
C ASN A 434 18.10 -20.81 27.54
N PHE A 435 18.80 -20.33 26.51
CA PHE A 435 18.49 -20.62 25.09
C PHE A 435 17.09 -20.17 24.63
N ASN A 436 16.44 -19.26 25.34
CA ASN A 436 15.16 -18.69 24.94
C ASN A 436 15.36 -17.46 24.03
N ARG A 437 14.39 -17.20 23.16
CA ARG A 437 14.22 -15.94 22.43
C ARG A 437 13.19 -15.08 23.17
N LEU A 438 13.63 -13.98 23.75
CA LEU A 438 12.83 -13.00 24.46
C LEU A 438 12.81 -11.71 23.63
N SER A 439 11.66 -11.39 23.04
CA SER A 439 11.54 -10.22 22.16
C SER A 439 10.14 -9.65 22.20
N SER A 440 10.01 -8.46 22.78
CA SER A 440 8.74 -7.80 23.02
C SER A 440 8.40 -6.77 21.92
N ASN A 441 7.86 -7.23 20.79
CA ASN A 441 7.33 -6.41 19.68
C ASN A 441 8.20 -5.19 19.28
N ASN A 442 9.45 -5.47 18.94
CA ASN A 442 10.37 -4.62 18.16
C ASN A 442 10.68 -3.20 18.71
N THR A 443 10.26 -2.84 19.93
CA THR A 443 10.57 -1.51 20.49
C THR A 443 11.64 -1.53 21.58
N GLY A 444 11.95 -2.71 22.15
CA GLY A 444 12.93 -2.87 23.24
C GLY A 444 12.45 -2.20 24.53
N GLY A 445 12.82 -2.76 25.68
CA GLY A 445 12.54 -2.15 26.98
C GLY A 445 11.33 -2.68 27.75
N LEU A 446 10.64 -3.74 27.30
CA LEU A 446 9.73 -4.50 28.18
C LEU A 446 10.51 -5.60 28.93
N THR A 447 9.88 -6.16 29.97
CA THR A 447 10.52 -7.13 30.85
C THR A 447 10.62 -8.51 30.19
N GLY A 448 11.82 -8.86 29.73
CA GLY A 448 12.13 -10.18 29.20
C GLY A 448 12.16 -11.23 30.31
N LEU A 449 12.78 -10.88 31.45
CA LEU A 449 12.82 -11.78 32.61
C LEU A 449 12.69 -10.98 33.91
N GLN A 450 11.77 -11.40 34.76
CA GLN A 450 11.59 -10.90 36.11
C GLN A 450 11.87 -12.00 37.14
N ASN A 451 12.76 -11.72 38.09
CA ASN A 451 13.02 -12.59 39.23
C ASN A 451 12.63 -11.92 40.55
N ASP A 452 11.53 -12.37 41.11
CA ASP A 452 11.03 -11.98 42.43
C ASP A 452 11.24 -13.12 43.46
N SER A 453 11.99 -14.17 43.09
CA SER A 453 12.32 -15.30 43.96
C SER A 453 13.66 -15.11 44.68
N ALA A 454 13.88 -15.85 45.76
CA ALA A 454 15.18 -15.91 46.44
C ALA A 454 16.23 -16.74 45.68
N SER A 455 15.80 -17.52 44.68
CA SER A 455 16.68 -18.35 43.85
C SER A 455 17.41 -17.55 42.78
N SER A 456 18.68 -17.86 42.56
CA SER A 456 19.38 -17.39 41.37
C SER A 456 18.85 -18.09 40.12
N VAL A 457 18.69 -17.32 39.05
CA VAL A 457 18.24 -17.78 37.73
C VAL A 457 19.42 -17.80 36.77
N ASN A 458 19.74 -18.96 36.22
CA ASN A 458 20.64 -19.07 35.08
C ASN A 458 19.89 -18.67 33.81
N ALA A 459 20.14 -17.46 33.33
CA ALA A 459 19.58 -16.87 32.11
C ALA A 459 20.64 -16.68 31.01
N GLU A 460 21.75 -17.44 31.08
CA GLU A 460 22.78 -17.42 30.05
C GLU A 460 22.22 -17.90 28.70
N ASN A 461 22.86 -17.46 27.62
CA ASN A 461 22.59 -17.86 26.25
C ASN A 461 21.12 -17.66 25.85
N ASN A 462 20.43 -16.65 26.38
CA ASN A 462 19.18 -16.17 25.80
C ASN A 462 19.44 -15.11 24.72
N TRP A 463 18.55 -15.02 23.74
CA TRP A 463 18.45 -13.87 22.84
C TRP A 463 17.48 -12.85 23.42
N TRP A 464 17.92 -11.61 23.62
CA TRP A 464 17.14 -10.54 24.27
C TRP A 464 16.57 -9.52 23.28
N GLY A 465 16.52 -9.85 21.99
CA GLY A 465 16.01 -8.98 20.92
C GLY A 465 17.09 -8.19 20.17
N CYS A 466 18.30 -8.04 20.73
CA CYS A 466 19.41 -7.31 20.11
C CYS A 466 20.80 -7.84 20.56
N ASN A 467 21.87 -7.51 19.81
CA ASN A 467 23.23 -7.97 20.13
C ASN A 467 23.85 -7.32 21.36
N ALA A 468 23.36 -6.13 21.75
CA ALA A 468 23.93 -5.38 22.87
C ALA A 468 23.59 -5.96 24.24
N GLY A 469 22.61 -6.87 24.32
CA GLY A 469 22.25 -7.60 25.53
C GLY A 469 21.20 -6.90 26.40
N PRO A 470 20.75 -7.57 27.47
CA PRO A 470 19.60 -7.12 28.26
C PRO A 470 19.83 -5.74 28.86
N GLY A 471 18.77 -4.92 28.91
CA GLY A 471 18.82 -3.57 29.50
C GLY A 471 19.37 -2.48 28.58
N THR A 472 19.88 -2.83 27.39
CA THR A 472 20.33 -1.86 26.39
C THR A 472 19.18 -1.42 25.48
N THR A 473 19.30 -0.25 24.84
CA THR A 473 18.27 0.24 23.92
C THR A 473 18.01 -0.76 22.79
N GLY A 474 16.75 -1.15 22.60
CA GLY A 474 16.34 -2.13 21.59
C GLY A 474 16.31 -3.58 22.09
N CYS A 475 16.84 -3.87 23.28
CA CYS A 475 16.76 -5.17 23.95
C CYS A 475 15.74 -5.19 25.09
N ASP A 476 15.25 -6.37 25.44
CA ASP A 476 14.43 -6.60 26.62
C ASP A 476 15.24 -6.45 27.92
N ILE A 477 14.57 -6.12 29.02
CA ILE A 477 15.24 -5.88 30.32
C ILE A 477 15.15 -7.09 31.25
N VAL A 478 16.09 -7.13 32.19
CA VAL A 478 16.05 -7.97 33.38
C VAL A 478 15.57 -7.15 34.56
N VAL A 479 14.61 -7.67 35.31
CA VAL A 479 14.14 -7.09 36.57
C VAL A 479 14.40 -8.10 37.69
N ALA A 480 15.00 -7.65 38.78
CA ALA A 480 15.16 -8.46 39.99
C ALA A 480 14.75 -7.62 41.21
N THR A 481 13.71 -8.05 41.92
CA THR A 481 13.15 -7.32 43.08
C THR A 481 13.39 -8.04 44.42
N SER A 482 13.94 -9.25 44.38
CA SER A 482 14.23 -10.16 45.49
C SER A 482 15.74 -10.45 45.57
N PRO A 483 16.31 -11.02 46.65
CA PRO A 483 17.73 -11.36 46.73
C PRO A 483 18.26 -12.31 45.64
N GLY A 484 17.40 -13.06 44.94
CA GLY A 484 17.82 -13.91 43.83
C GLY A 484 18.36 -13.12 42.64
N THR A 485 19.55 -13.47 42.16
CA THR A 485 20.16 -12.82 40.99
C THR A 485 19.67 -13.44 39.68
N VAL A 486 19.76 -12.67 38.59
CA VAL A 486 19.60 -13.19 37.23
C VAL A 486 20.97 -13.12 36.56
N ASP A 487 21.50 -14.27 36.17
CA ASP A 487 22.77 -14.36 35.46
C ASP A 487 22.51 -14.49 33.96
N SER A 488 22.67 -13.39 33.21
CA SER A 488 22.37 -13.31 31.77
C SER A 488 23.62 -13.19 30.89
N ASP A 489 24.82 -13.14 31.46
CA ASP A 489 26.08 -13.01 30.72
C ASP A 489 26.85 -14.33 30.75
N PRO A 490 27.06 -15.00 29.60
CA PRO A 490 26.90 -14.49 28.25
C PRO A 490 25.49 -14.62 27.67
N TRP A 491 25.09 -13.70 26.78
CA TRP A 491 23.83 -13.76 26.00
C TRP A 491 24.08 -14.10 24.53
N LEU A 492 23.07 -14.59 23.80
CA LEU A 492 23.20 -14.90 22.36
C LEU A 492 23.31 -13.63 21.51
N THR A 493 24.07 -13.71 20.43
CA THR A 493 24.21 -12.65 19.43
C THR A 493 23.84 -13.16 18.05
N LEU A 494 23.13 -12.35 17.27
CA LEU A 494 22.98 -12.54 15.83
C LEU A 494 24.35 -12.28 15.18
N SER A 495 24.94 -13.32 14.60
CA SER A 495 26.34 -13.32 14.16
C SER A 495 26.55 -14.15 12.88
N GLY A 496 27.76 -14.09 12.32
CA GLY A 496 28.23 -15.05 11.32
C GLY A 496 27.80 -14.82 9.87
N ILE A 497 27.22 -13.66 9.53
CA ILE A 497 26.92 -13.32 8.13
C ILE A 497 28.20 -13.23 7.29
N ASN A 498 28.30 -14.08 6.28
CA ASN A 498 29.44 -14.14 5.35
C ASN A 498 28.94 -14.12 3.91
N ALA A 499 29.66 -13.45 3.02
CA ALA A 499 29.43 -13.48 1.58
C ALA A 499 30.57 -14.21 0.87
N SER A 500 30.26 -15.07 -0.10
CA SER A 500 31.27 -15.76 -0.92
C SER A 500 30.81 -15.92 -2.38
N PRO A 501 31.54 -15.35 -3.35
CA PRO A 501 32.71 -14.45 -3.17
C PRO A 501 32.28 -13.06 -2.67
N THR A 502 33.18 -12.34 -1.97
CA THR A 502 32.97 -10.94 -1.52
C THR A 502 33.22 -9.92 -2.62
N THR A 503 33.68 -10.36 -3.79
CA THR A 503 33.97 -9.53 -4.95
C THR A 503 33.31 -10.15 -6.18
N LEU A 504 32.46 -9.39 -6.87
CA LEU A 504 31.66 -9.85 -8.00
C LEU A 504 31.92 -8.96 -9.23
N ASN A 505 31.96 -9.58 -10.41
CA ASN A 505 31.66 -8.86 -11.65
C ASN A 505 30.13 -8.78 -11.84
N TYR A 506 29.69 -7.91 -12.75
CA TYR A 506 28.29 -7.82 -13.15
C TYR A 506 27.70 -9.19 -13.54
N SER A 507 26.41 -9.41 -13.23
CA SER A 507 25.68 -10.68 -13.41
C SER A 507 26.21 -11.89 -12.62
N GLN A 508 27.22 -11.72 -11.76
CA GLN A 508 27.65 -12.78 -10.85
C GLN A 508 26.80 -12.78 -9.57
N THR A 509 26.85 -13.91 -8.87
CA THR A 509 26.15 -14.11 -7.61
C THR A 509 27.14 -14.34 -6.47
N SER A 510 26.75 -13.92 -5.27
CA SER A 510 27.42 -14.25 -4.02
C SER A 510 26.47 -15.01 -3.12
N THR A 511 26.91 -16.14 -2.60
CA THR A 511 26.18 -16.86 -1.56
C THR A 511 26.39 -16.14 -0.24
N VAL A 512 25.30 -15.75 0.41
CA VAL A 512 25.29 -15.15 1.74
C VAL A 512 24.80 -16.19 2.73
N SER A 513 25.65 -16.56 3.69
CA SER A 513 25.38 -17.67 4.61
C SER A 513 26.06 -17.46 5.97
N GLY A 514 25.84 -18.40 6.90
CA GLY A 514 26.49 -18.42 8.21
C GLY A 514 25.79 -17.60 9.30
N VAL A 515 24.68 -16.90 8.96
CA VAL A 515 23.84 -16.21 9.94
C VAL A 515 23.39 -17.20 11.02
N ASN A 516 23.69 -16.91 12.28
CA ASN A 516 23.39 -17.80 13.40
C ASN A 516 23.09 -17.04 14.69
N LEU A 517 22.37 -17.74 15.58
CA LEU A 517 22.15 -17.41 17.00
C LEU A 517 22.87 -18.45 17.88
N CYS A 518 24.06 -18.86 17.46
CA CYS A 518 24.87 -19.85 18.16
C CYS A 518 26.07 -19.25 18.88
N THR A 519 26.42 -18.01 18.54
CA THR A 519 27.55 -17.31 19.14
C THR A 519 27.04 -16.42 20.28
N ASN A 520 27.58 -16.58 21.47
CA ASN A 520 27.24 -15.73 22.61
C ASN A 520 28.17 -14.50 22.73
N SER A 521 27.88 -13.59 23.66
CA SER A 521 28.64 -12.35 23.90
C SER A 521 30.10 -12.60 24.30
N ALA A 522 30.42 -13.78 24.81
CA ALA A 522 31.78 -14.26 25.06
C ALA A 522 32.46 -14.88 23.84
N SER A 523 31.86 -14.76 22.65
CA SER A 523 32.33 -15.33 21.37
C SER A 523 32.42 -16.86 21.34
N ALA A 524 31.73 -17.56 22.25
CA ALA A 524 31.66 -19.01 22.26
C ALA A 524 30.49 -19.51 21.39
N ASN A 525 30.72 -20.58 20.63
CA ASN A 525 29.64 -21.32 19.97
C ASN A 525 29.01 -22.31 20.96
N VAL A 526 27.73 -22.12 21.27
CA VAL A 526 27.00 -22.85 22.32
C VAL A 526 25.88 -23.74 21.80
N CYS A 527 25.62 -23.74 20.49
CA CYS A 527 24.54 -24.54 19.90
C CYS A 527 24.84 -26.05 19.94
N THR A 528 23.83 -26.83 20.33
CA THR A 528 23.78 -28.29 20.14
C THR A 528 22.38 -28.66 19.63
N PRO A 529 22.08 -29.92 19.24
CA PRO A 529 20.73 -30.30 18.81
C PRO A 529 19.59 -30.08 19.83
N ILE A 530 19.92 -29.77 21.10
CA ILE A 530 18.95 -29.50 22.16
C ILE A 530 19.11 -28.11 22.80
N ASN A 531 20.27 -27.47 22.62
CA ASN A 531 20.58 -26.17 23.22
C ASN A 531 20.66 -25.13 22.12
N HIS A 532 19.52 -24.57 21.73
CA HIS A 532 19.40 -23.46 20.79
C HIS A 532 18.03 -22.80 20.96
N THR A 533 17.86 -21.58 20.44
CA THR A 533 16.53 -20.99 20.27
C THR A 533 15.67 -21.86 19.37
N PRO A 534 14.32 -21.86 19.47
CA PRO A 534 13.46 -22.69 18.62
C PRO A 534 13.83 -22.68 17.13
N ASP A 535 13.62 -23.82 16.48
CA ASP A 535 13.68 -23.89 15.02
C ASP A 535 12.49 -23.16 14.38
N ASN A 536 12.61 -22.86 13.09
CA ASN A 536 11.61 -22.17 12.27
C ASN A 536 11.34 -20.72 12.70
N LEU A 537 12.31 -20.09 13.36
CA LEU A 537 12.32 -18.64 13.56
C LEU A 537 12.80 -17.95 12.28
N GLY A 538 12.02 -17.02 11.74
CA GLY A 538 12.32 -16.35 10.47
C GLY A 538 13.33 -15.20 10.60
N VAL A 539 14.29 -15.14 9.70
CA VAL A 539 15.22 -14.02 9.47
C VAL A 539 14.93 -13.40 8.10
N ALA A 540 14.98 -12.06 8.02
CA ALA A 540 14.81 -11.34 6.76
C ALA A 540 16.15 -10.95 6.15
N TYR A 541 16.27 -11.06 4.83
CA TYR A 541 17.45 -10.63 4.07
C TYR A 541 17.13 -9.41 3.22
N SER A 542 18.04 -8.44 3.18
CA SER A 542 17.91 -7.23 2.37
C SER A 542 19.26 -6.76 1.85
N SER A 543 19.28 -5.92 0.82
CA SER A 543 20.47 -5.20 0.34
C SER A 543 20.25 -3.69 0.48
N SER A 544 21.23 -2.95 0.99
CA SER A 544 21.15 -1.49 1.15
C SER A 544 22.46 -0.79 0.75
N PRO A 545 22.38 0.30 -0.05
CA PRO A 545 21.17 0.94 -0.56
C PRO A 545 20.75 0.42 -1.95
N GLY A 546 20.04 -0.71 -1.99
CA GLY A 546 18.92 -1.03 -2.89
C GLY A 546 19.02 -0.87 -4.41
N THR A 547 20.15 -0.48 -5.00
CA THR A 547 20.20 -0.19 -6.44
C THR A 547 20.96 -1.24 -7.25
N ASN A 548 22.06 -1.84 -6.78
CA ASN A 548 22.95 -2.62 -7.67
C ASN A 548 22.76 -4.15 -7.66
N GLY A 549 21.80 -4.68 -6.88
CA GLY A 549 21.53 -6.11 -6.82
C GLY A 549 20.33 -6.49 -5.96
N SER A 550 19.94 -7.76 -6.05
CA SER A 550 18.79 -8.34 -5.35
C SER A 550 19.18 -9.57 -4.54
N VAL A 551 18.53 -9.79 -3.39
CA VAL A 551 18.66 -11.01 -2.59
C VAL A 551 17.48 -11.96 -2.83
N ALA A 552 17.76 -13.24 -3.03
CA ALA A 552 16.75 -14.28 -3.16
C ALA A 552 17.25 -15.60 -2.55
N PRO A 553 16.49 -16.26 -1.66
CA PRO A 553 15.22 -15.79 -1.07
C PRO A 553 15.41 -14.56 -0.14
N SER A 554 14.38 -13.73 0.00
CA SER A 554 14.40 -12.54 0.88
C SER A 554 14.22 -12.86 2.37
N SER A 555 14.09 -14.13 2.72
CA SER A 555 13.98 -14.62 4.10
C SER A 555 14.51 -16.05 4.20
N GLY A 556 14.81 -16.48 5.42
CA GLY A 556 15.17 -17.86 5.74
C GLY A 556 14.79 -18.19 7.19
N ASP A 557 14.86 -19.46 7.56
CA ASP A 557 14.50 -19.92 8.90
C ASP A 557 15.73 -20.48 9.63
N PHE A 558 15.78 -20.30 10.95
CA PHE A 558 16.78 -20.95 11.81
C PHE A 558 16.48 -22.45 11.98
N ALA A 559 17.53 -23.27 11.85
CA ALA A 559 17.55 -24.68 12.19
C ALA A 559 18.80 -24.97 13.03
N THR A 560 18.61 -25.48 14.26
CA THR A 560 19.66 -25.64 15.27
C THR A 560 20.49 -24.36 15.46
N GLY A 561 19.79 -23.21 15.48
CA GLY A 561 20.37 -21.88 15.64
C GLY A 561 21.12 -21.33 14.41
N VAL A 562 21.12 -22.01 13.26
CA VAL A 562 21.72 -21.51 12.01
C VAL A 562 20.63 -21.22 10.98
N ALA A 563 20.62 -20.02 10.41
CA ALA A 563 19.64 -19.65 9.41
C ALA A 563 20.00 -20.19 8.02
N ALA A 564 18.97 -20.57 7.26
CA ALA A 564 19.12 -20.81 5.82
C ALA A 564 19.69 -19.56 5.12
N GLY A 565 20.71 -19.74 4.29
CA GLY A 565 21.37 -18.65 3.56
C GLY A 565 20.51 -18.07 2.42
N THR A 566 20.98 -16.97 1.85
CA THR A 566 20.41 -16.33 0.67
C THR A 566 21.45 -16.18 -0.45
N THR A 567 21.01 -15.82 -1.65
CA THR A 567 21.90 -15.47 -2.76
C THR A 567 21.72 -14.00 -3.13
N PHE A 568 22.80 -13.24 -3.06
CA PHE A 568 22.86 -11.91 -3.65
C PHE A 568 23.22 -12.03 -5.14
N THR A 569 22.45 -11.39 -6.01
CA THR A 569 22.70 -11.31 -7.45
C THR A 569 22.91 -9.85 -7.83
N ALA A 570 24.03 -9.53 -8.48
CA ALA A 570 24.26 -8.20 -9.04
C ALA A 570 23.40 -8.03 -10.31
N THR A 571 22.38 -7.15 -10.28
CA THR A 571 21.32 -7.10 -11.31
C THR A 571 21.09 -5.73 -11.97
N SER A 572 21.77 -4.65 -11.56
CA SER A 572 21.52 -3.32 -12.13
C SER A 572 22.74 -2.70 -12.80
N GLY A 573 22.58 -2.32 -14.07
CA GLY A 573 23.31 -1.26 -14.80
C GLY A 573 24.85 -1.29 -14.85
N PRO A 574 25.48 -0.50 -15.74
CA PRO A 574 26.91 -0.22 -15.63
C PRO A 574 27.15 0.57 -14.33
N ILE A 575 27.86 -0.05 -13.38
CA ILE A 575 28.27 0.60 -12.12
C ILE A 575 29.51 1.48 -12.34
N VAL A 576 29.53 2.66 -11.74
CA VAL A 576 30.63 3.63 -11.84
C VAL A 576 31.58 3.42 -10.66
N GLY A 577 32.78 2.91 -10.91
CA GLY A 577 33.71 2.50 -9.84
C GLY A 577 33.24 1.26 -9.06
N ASN A 578 34.13 0.69 -8.26
CA ASN A 578 33.77 -0.43 -7.40
C ASN A 578 32.68 0.00 -6.41
N GLN A 579 31.53 -0.68 -6.43
CA GLN A 579 30.41 -0.41 -5.52
C GLN A 579 30.43 -1.39 -4.36
N ILE A 580 30.17 -0.91 -3.14
CA ILE A 580 30.03 -1.78 -1.96
C ILE A 580 28.54 -1.88 -1.63
N GLU A 581 27.99 -3.06 -1.80
CA GLU A 581 26.62 -3.40 -1.40
C GLU A 581 26.65 -4.11 -0.05
N ASN A 582 25.88 -3.61 0.92
CA ASN A 582 25.73 -4.27 2.22
C ASN A 582 24.50 -5.17 2.18
N VAL A 583 24.73 -6.48 2.21
CA VAL A 583 23.67 -7.47 2.41
C VAL A 583 23.44 -7.62 3.90
N GLY A 584 22.23 -7.29 4.35
CA GLY A 584 21.80 -7.38 5.73
C GLY A 584 20.97 -8.62 6.00
N ALA A 585 21.20 -9.24 7.16
CA ALA A 585 20.27 -10.17 7.80
C ALA A 585 19.65 -9.47 9.02
N ILE A 586 18.32 -9.49 9.09
CA ILE A 586 17.52 -8.78 10.08
C ILE A 586 16.74 -9.82 10.89
N PHE A 587 16.98 -9.83 12.19
CA PHE A 587 16.23 -10.64 13.15
C PHE A 587 15.87 -9.76 14.35
N ASP A 588 14.58 -9.65 14.63
CA ASP A 588 14.03 -8.74 15.64
C ASP A 588 14.52 -7.29 15.42
N ASN A 589 15.23 -6.73 16.41
CA ASN A 589 15.78 -5.38 16.37
C ASN A 589 17.26 -5.35 15.96
N GLN A 590 17.80 -6.46 15.48
CA GLN A 590 19.19 -6.57 15.09
C GLN A 590 19.35 -6.75 13.60
N THR A 591 20.21 -5.92 13.02
CA THR A 591 20.73 -6.11 11.67
C THR A 591 22.23 -6.41 11.76
N ILE A 592 22.68 -7.44 11.04
CA ILE A 592 24.09 -7.66 10.74
C ILE A 592 24.29 -7.61 9.23
N THR A 593 25.41 -7.05 8.78
CA THR A 593 25.67 -6.85 7.35
C THR A 593 27.00 -7.46 6.93
N THR A 594 27.06 -7.97 5.71
CA THR A 594 28.30 -8.31 5.01
C THR A 594 28.42 -7.45 3.75
N ALA A 595 29.64 -6.99 3.46
CA ALA A 595 29.93 -6.14 2.31
C ALA A 595 30.29 -7.01 1.09
N ILE A 596 29.67 -6.71 -0.05
CA ILE A 596 29.99 -7.28 -1.36
C ILE A 596 30.47 -6.16 -2.26
N THR A 597 31.71 -6.27 -2.74
CA THR A 597 32.26 -5.34 -3.73
C THR A 597 31.87 -5.79 -5.13
N ILE A 598 31.15 -4.98 -5.87
CA ILE A 598 30.88 -5.20 -7.29
C ILE A 598 31.94 -4.41 -8.06
N LEU A 599 32.79 -5.10 -8.83
CA LEU A 599 33.92 -4.51 -9.55
C LEU A 599 33.47 -3.75 -10.79
N ASP A 600 34.05 -2.55 -10.96
CA ASP A 600 34.06 -1.84 -12.24
C ASP A 600 35.24 -2.39 -13.08
N PRO A 601 34.97 -2.95 -14.27
CA PRO A 601 36.01 -3.56 -15.10
C PRO A 601 37.03 -2.58 -15.74
N SER A 602 36.98 -1.24 -15.53
CA SER A 602 37.64 -0.26 -16.43
C SER A 602 38.79 0.65 -15.92
N GLY A 603 39.13 0.75 -14.63
CA GLY A 603 40.37 1.43 -14.15
C GLY A 603 40.59 2.92 -14.55
N GLY A 604 39.61 3.79 -14.32
CA GLY A 604 39.41 5.00 -15.13
C GLY A 604 40.17 6.34 -14.90
N ILE A 605 39.98 7.26 -15.85
CA ILE A 605 40.33 8.70 -15.91
C ILE A 605 39.12 9.58 -15.51
N SER A 606 39.33 10.90 -15.37
CA SER A 606 38.24 11.88 -15.17
C SER A 606 38.18 12.92 -16.29
N ILE A 607 36.99 13.40 -16.65
CA ILE A 607 36.80 14.50 -17.60
C ILE A 607 36.00 15.60 -16.91
N GLY A 608 36.56 16.80 -16.82
CA GLY A 608 35.95 17.95 -16.15
C GLY A 608 36.38 19.27 -16.76
N GLY A 609 35.69 20.33 -16.36
CA GLY A 609 35.89 21.68 -16.88
C GLY A 609 35.01 22.67 -16.14
N ARG A 610 34.92 23.88 -16.69
CA ARG A 610 34.16 24.99 -16.14
C ARG A 610 33.27 25.62 -17.20
N ILE A 611 32.02 25.86 -16.83
CA ILE A 611 31.05 26.57 -17.65
C ILE A 611 30.87 27.98 -17.09
N THR A 612 31.12 28.99 -17.92
CA THR A 612 31.08 30.41 -17.52
C THR A 612 30.13 31.23 -18.37
N ALA A 613 29.54 32.28 -17.81
CA ALA A 613 28.76 33.26 -18.55
C ALA A 613 29.70 34.13 -19.37
N TYR A 614 29.32 34.39 -20.63
CA TYR A 614 30.06 35.28 -21.53
C TYR A 614 30.28 36.66 -20.89
N THR A 615 29.19 37.27 -20.41
CA THR A 615 29.23 38.58 -19.75
C THR A 615 29.71 38.41 -18.31
N GLY A 616 30.91 38.93 -18.01
CA GLY A 616 31.47 38.97 -16.66
C GLY A 616 32.19 37.70 -16.18
N GLY A 617 32.21 36.61 -16.96
CA GLY A 617 32.99 35.40 -16.68
C GLY A 617 32.58 34.64 -15.41
N SER A 618 31.39 34.93 -14.86
CA SER A 618 30.87 34.24 -13.69
C SER A 618 30.55 32.77 -14.00
N GLY A 619 30.75 31.87 -13.05
CA GLY A 619 30.37 30.47 -13.23
C GLY A 619 28.86 30.31 -13.39
N ILE A 620 28.43 29.43 -14.29
CA ILE A 620 27.01 29.08 -14.46
C ILE A 620 26.75 27.79 -13.69
N GLY A 621 26.04 27.88 -12.57
CA GLY A 621 25.59 26.71 -11.80
C GLY A 621 24.33 26.08 -12.38
N GLY A 622 24.11 24.79 -12.09
CA GLY A 622 22.89 24.07 -12.51
C GLY A 622 22.87 23.62 -13.97
N VAL A 623 24.00 23.68 -14.68
CA VAL A 623 24.11 23.16 -16.06
C VAL A 623 24.26 21.65 -16.03
N THR A 624 23.31 20.92 -16.61
CA THR A 624 23.42 19.46 -16.80
C THR A 624 24.41 19.18 -17.93
N VAL A 625 25.58 18.69 -17.58
CA VAL A 625 26.58 18.23 -18.54
C VAL A 625 26.42 16.72 -18.72
N THR A 626 26.26 16.26 -19.95
CA THR A 626 26.14 14.85 -20.32
C THR A 626 27.40 14.40 -21.05
N LEU A 627 27.96 13.27 -20.68
CA LEU A 627 29.08 12.62 -21.36
C LEU A 627 28.58 11.34 -22.02
N THR A 628 28.66 11.27 -23.35
CA THR A 628 28.32 10.07 -24.15
C THR A 628 29.53 9.50 -24.86
N GLY A 629 29.46 8.27 -25.38
CA GLY A 629 30.50 7.69 -26.23
C GLY A 629 30.87 6.27 -25.83
N THR A 630 32.16 5.93 -25.81
CA THR A 630 32.67 4.62 -25.39
C THR A 630 33.86 4.71 -24.43
N SER A 631 33.89 3.84 -23.44
CA SER A 631 34.99 3.62 -22.48
C SER A 631 35.48 2.19 -22.62
N GLY A 632 36.72 1.97 -23.05
CA GLY A 632 37.27 0.64 -23.33
C GLY A 632 36.55 -0.12 -24.45
N GLY A 633 35.78 0.59 -25.29
CA GLY A 633 34.90 -0.01 -26.32
C GLY A 633 33.44 -0.22 -25.86
N SER A 634 33.13 -0.07 -24.57
CA SER A 634 31.77 -0.17 -24.04
C SER A 634 31.06 1.18 -24.05
N PRO A 635 29.76 1.27 -24.42
CA PRO A 635 29.03 2.54 -24.42
C PRO A 635 28.98 3.20 -23.04
N VAL A 636 29.14 4.53 -22.99
CA VAL A 636 28.96 5.35 -21.78
C VAL A 636 27.93 6.45 -22.02
N ASN A 637 27.12 6.75 -21.00
CA ASN A 637 26.15 7.84 -20.98
C ASN A 637 25.99 8.32 -19.52
N LEU A 638 26.77 9.32 -19.13
CA LEU A 638 26.82 9.88 -17.78
C LEU A 638 26.29 11.31 -17.80
N SER A 639 25.73 11.79 -16.69
CA SER A 639 25.37 13.21 -16.54
C SER A 639 25.77 13.73 -15.16
N THR A 640 26.10 15.02 -15.08
CA THR A 640 26.42 15.75 -13.85
C THR A 640 25.89 17.18 -13.96
N THR A 641 25.84 17.92 -12.86
CA THR A 641 25.47 19.34 -12.87
C THR A 641 26.62 20.23 -12.43
N THR A 642 26.76 21.40 -13.04
CA THR A 642 27.79 22.36 -12.62
C THR A 642 27.50 22.90 -11.23
N ALA A 643 28.55 23.00 -10.40
CA ALA A 643 28.49 23.71 -9.12
C ALA A 643 28.27 25.22 -9.33
N THR A 644 27.96 25.98 -8.28
CA THR A 644 27.72 27.43 -8.33
C THR A 644 28.87 28.23 -8.98
N GLY A 645 30.10 27.70 -8.92
CA GLY A 645 31.28 28.28 -9.58
C GLY A 645 31.45 27.92 -11.06
N GLY A 646 30.53 27.15 -11.65
CA GLY A 646 30.56 26.68 -13.04
C GLY A 646 31.30 25.36 -13.25
N ASN A 647 31.96 24.82 -12.22
CA ASN A 647 32.81 23.64 -12.37
C ASN A 647 31.96 22.36 -12.45
N PHE A 648 32.37 21.43 -13.30
CA PHE A 648 31.85 20.06 -13.36
C PHE A 648 32.99 19.05 -13.52
N THR A 649 32.75 17.82 -13.11
CA THR A 649 33.68 16.72 -13.33
C THR A 649 32.91 15.40 -13.40
N PHE A 650 33.21 14.60 -14.42
CA PHE A 650 32.88 13.19 -14.52
C PHE A 650 34.04 12.41 -13.94
N SER A 651 33.85 11.89 -12.74
CA SER A 651 34.80 11.00 -12.07
C SER A 651 34.21 9.59 -12.01
N GLY A 652 34.86 8.63 -12.68
CA GLY A 652 34.51 7.19 -12.65
C GLY A 652 33.98 6.64 -13.99
N GLY A 653 34.32 5.37 -14.30
CA GLY A 653 33.82 4.62 -15.48
C GLY A 653 34.40 4.99 -16.85
N LEU A 654 35.36 5.92 -16.92
CA LEU A 654 35.99 6.37 -18.17
C LEU A 654 37.39 5.79 -18.30
N SER A 655 37.75 5.12 -19.39
CA SER A 655 39.10 4.62 -19.69
C SER A 655 39.93 5.65 -20.49
N ALA A 656 41.26 5.60 -20.39
CA ALA A 656 42.15 6.31 -21.33
C ALA A 656 42.03 5.79 -22.77
N SER A 657 41.48 4.57 -22.95
CA SER A 657 41.12 3.99 -24.25
C SER A 657 39.62 4.12 -24.52
N GLY A 658 39.16 5.26 -25.04
CA GLY A 658 37.74 5.54 -25.25
C GLY A 658 37.49 6.78 -26.12
N SER A 659 36.26 6.96 -26.58
CA SER A 659 35.81 8.17 -27.30
C SER A 659 34.69 8.81 -26.52
N TYR A 660 34.87 10.05 -26.05
CA TYR A 660 33.93 10.73 -25.17
C TYR A 660 33.43 12.01 -25.82
N SER A 661 32.14 12.29 -25.69
CA SER A 661 31.50 13.52 -26.14
C SER A 661 30.80 14.18 -24.96
N VAL A 662 31.29 15.35 -24.57
CA VAL A 662 30.76 16.14 -23.45
C VAL A 662 29.82 17.20 -24.00
N VAL A 663 28.57 17.19 -23.55
CA VAL A 663 27.46 17.99 -24.06
C VAL A 663 26.81 18.74 -22.89
N PRO A 664 26.90 20.07 -22.81
CA PRO A 664 26.14 20.84 -21.84
C PRO A 664 24.67 20.96 -22.26
N SER A 665 23.77 20.90 -21.30
CA SER A 665 22.32 21.00 -21.49
C SER A 665 21.67 21.65 -20.27
N CYS A 666 20.51 22.27 -20.46
CA CYS A 666 19.74 22.91 -19.39
C CYS A 666 18.30 22.37 -19.32
N PRO A 667 18.06 21.10 -18.95
CA PRO A 667 16.69 20.61 -18.82
C PRO A 667 16.06 21.17 -17.54
N SER A 668 15.03 22.01 -17.68
CA SER A 668 14.14 22.53 -16.62
C SER A 668 14.73 23.36 -15.47
N ASP A 669 16.03 23.69 -15.44
CA ASP A 669 16.62 24.62 -14.46
C ASP A 669 16.53 26.10 -14.93
N PRO A 670 15.80 26.99 -14.22
CA PRO A 670 15.68 28.41 -14.58
C PRO A 670 16.99 29.20 -14.58
N GLN A 671 18.00 28.76 -13.84
CA GLN A 671 19.31 29.43 -13.79
C GLN A 671 20.15 29.16 -15.03
N CYS A 672 20.01 27.98 -15.64
CA CYS A 672 20.76 27.55 -16.82
C CYS A 672 19.99 27.78 -18.12
N SER A 673 18.67 27.56 -18.13
CA SER A 673 17.83 27.53 -19.34
C SER A 673 17.85 28.80 -20.17
N ALA A 674 18.36 29.88 -19.60
CA ALA A 674 18.53 31.15 -20.29
C ALA A 674 19.78 31.19 -21.19
N PHE A 675 20.75 30.28 -20.99
CA PHE A 675 22.06 30.26 -21.66
C PHE A 675 22.16 29.28 -22.84
N THR A 676 22.75 29.73 -23.96
CA THR A 676 23.21 28.91 -25.09
C THR A 676 24.74 28.78 -25.06
N PHE A 677 25.33 27.61 -25.30
CA PHE A 677 26.78 27.38 -25.13
C PHE A 677 27.61 27.57 -26.42
N ASP A 678 28.86 28.04 -26.30
CA ASP A 678 29.84 28.31 -27.38
C ASP A 678 30.11 27.11 -28.30
N ALA A 679 30.03 25.90 -27.74
CA ALA A 679 30.03 24.64 -28.49
C ALA A 679 28.93 23.72 -27.98
N SER A 680 28.26 23.02 -28.89
CA SER A 680 27.24 22.03 -28.55
C SER A 680 27.84 20.77 -27.92
N GLN A 681 29.12 20.47 -28.20
CA GLN A 681 29.83 19.35 -27.59
C GLN A 681 31.36 19.53 -27.63
N ARG A 682 32.07 18.78 -26.78
CA ARG A 682 33.54 18.61 -26.81
C ARG A 682 33.86 17.13 -26.91
N ASP A 683 34.63 16.75 -27.92
CA ASP A 683 34.98 15.35 -28.17
C ASP A 683 36.43 15.05 -27.75
N TYR A 684 36.63 13.92 -27.07
CA TYR A 684 37.92 13.42 -26.59
C TYR A 684 38.12 11.98 -27.04
N LEU A 685 39.08 11.76 -27.92
CA LEU A 685 39.46 10.41 -28.37
C LEU A 685 40.78 9.99 -27.71
N ASN A 686 40.76 8.86 -27.03
CA ASN A 686 41.88 8.26 -26.30
C ASN A 686 42.68 9.29 -25.46
N PRO A 687 42.03 10.01 -24.54
CA PRO A 687 42.71 11.01 -23.71
C PRO A 687 43.86 10.36 -22.92
N SER A 688 45.05 10.99 -22.97
CA SER A 688 46.28 10.49 -22.36
C SER A 688 46.31 10.57 -20.83
N GLY A 689 45.28 11.15 -20.22
CA GLY A 689 45.08 11.32 -18.77
C GLY A 689 43.76 12.04 -18.48
N SER A 690 43.55 12.43 -17.23
CA SER A 690 42.37 13.22 -16.85
C SER A 690 42.32 14.57 -17.58
N VAL A 691 41.15 14.92 -18.09
CA VAL A 691 40.87 16.20 -18.75
C VAL A 691 40.27 17.16 -17.72
N THR A 692 40.84 18.36 -17.57
CA THR A 692 40.33 19.41 -16.66
C THR A 692 39.88 20.68 -17.37
N THR A 693 39.96 20.70 -18.70
CA THR A 693 39.72 21.87 -19.56
C THR A 693 38.55 21.64 -20.52
N ALA A 694 37.56 20.84 -20.12
CA ALA A 694 36.32 20.67 -20.87
C ALA A 694 35.40 21.90 -20.70
N ASP A 695 35.93 23.09 -20.97
CA ASP A 695 35.28 24.35 -20.66
C ASP A 695 34.24 24.73 -21.72
N PHE A 696 33.18 25.39 -21.27
CA PHE A 696 32.13 25.98 -22.12
C PHE A 696 31.83 27.42 -21.69
N VAL A 697 31.33 28.22 -22.62
CA VAL A 697 30.87 29.59 -22.37
C VAL A 697 29.40 29.69 -22.73
N GLY A 698 28.55 30.04 -21.77
CA GLY A 698 27.10 30.25 -21.95
C GLY A 698 26.75 31.71 -22.23
N TYR A 699 25.82 31.93 -23.15
CA TYR A 699 25.30 33.23 -23.59
C TYR A 699 23.81 33.32 -23.25
N ASN A 700 23.41 34.24 -22.36
CA ASN A 700 22.02 34.34 -21.87
C ASN A 700 21.23 35.41 -22.60
N GLY A 701 20.39 35.03 -23.58
CA GLY A 701 19.61 35.99 -24.37
C GLY A 701 20.44 36.94 -25.25
N ASP A 702 21.77 36.87 -25.14
CA ASP A 702 22.76 37.68 -25.86
C ASP A 702 23.19 37.03 -27.19
N ASN A 703 22.33 36.24 -27.86
CA ASN A 703 22.66 35.64 -29.17
C ASN A 703 21.94 36.31 -30.35
N PRO A 704 22.36 37.51 -30.82
CA PRO A 704 21.76 38.09 -32.01
C PRO A 704 21.98 37.32 -33.33
N ARG A 705 22.75 36.21 -33.41
CA ARG A 705 23.20 35.60 -34.68
C ARG A 705 22.22 34.61 -35.31
N ASP A 706 21.14 35.13 -35.87
CA ASP A 706 20.25 34.35 -36.74
C ASP A 706 20.80 34.31 -38.16
N VAL A 707 21.27 33.14 -38.62
CA VAL A 707 21.60 32.88 -40.02
C VAL A 707 20.39 32.30 -40.73
N VAL A 708 19.82 33.06 -41.66
CA VAL A 708 18.52 32.78 -42.26
C VAL A 708 18.65 32.61 -43.77
N ILE A 709 18.11 31.50 -44.30
CA ILE A 709 17.77 31.38 -45.71
C ILE A 709 16.43 32.07 -45.90
N ARG A 710 16.40 33.22 -46.57
CA ARG A 710 15.14 33.95 -46.74
C ARG A 710 14.22 33.20 -47.70
N ASN A 711 13.01 32.86 -47.23
CA ASN A 711 11.97 32.28 -48.08
C ASN A 711 11.77 33.12 -49.33
N THR A 712 11.85 32.49 -50.49
CA THR A 712 11.80 33.18 -51.78
C THR A 712 10.67 32.59 -52.61
N THR A 713 9.64 33.38 -52.85
CA THR A 713 8.48 32.99 -53.66
C THR A 713 8.62 33.55 -55.06
N GLN A 714 8.41 32.70 -56.06
CA GLN A 714 8.23 33.15 -57.43
C GLN A 714 6.83 33.74 -57.60
N THR A 715 6.74 35.00 -58.01
CA THR A 715 5.46 35.71 -58.17
C THR A 715 4.55 35.01 -59.18
N PRO A 716 3.26 34.74 -58.87
CA PRO A 716 2.34 34.08 -59.80
C PRO A 716 2.12 34.91 -61.08
N VAL A 717 1.99 34.22 -62.22
CA VAL A 717 1.69 34.82 -63.52
C VAL A 717 0.18 35.10 -63.61
N LEU A 718 -0.23 36.35 -63.83
CA LEU A 718 -1.61 36.69 -64.20
C LEU A 718 -1.98 36.04 -65.55
N PRO A 719 -3.25 35.65 -65.78
CA PRO A 719 -3.68 35.11 -67.06
C PRO A 719 -3.32 36.06 -68.22
N GLY A 720 -2.43 35.63 -69.14
CA GLY A 720 -2.07 36.38 -70.36
C GLY A 720 -0.62 36.89 -70.46
N GLN A 721 0.29 36.58 -69.52
CA GLN A 721 1.72 36.94 -69.59
C GLN A 721 2.61 35.74 -69.98
N PRO A 722 3.74 35.91 -70.72
CA PRO A 722 4.63 34.81 -71.12
C PRO A 722 5.27 34.13 -69.90
N ALA A 723 5.45 32.81 -69.99
CA ALA A 723 5.80 31.92 -68.88
C ALA A 723 7.05 32.36 -68.08
N GLY A 724 6.86 32.65 -66.79
CA GLY A 724 7.94 32.89 -65.82
C GLY A 724 8.57 31.62 -65.22
N VAL A 725 8.00 30.43 -65.45
CA VAL A 725 8.54 29.19 -64.87
C VAL A 725 9.84 28.80 -65.58
N GLY A 726 10.99 28.95 -64.90
CA GLY A 726 12.33 28.61 -65.43
C GLY A 726 13.37 29.74 -65.42
N ALA A 727 13.06 30.94 -64.89
CA ALA A 727 14.06 31.98 -64.67
C ALA A 727 15.01 31.63 -63.49
N ASN A 728 16.21 32.22 -63.47
CA ASN A 728 17.11 32.07 -62.33
C ASN A 728 16.46 32.67 -61.08
N ILE A 729 16.57 31.97 -59.95
CA ILE A 729 16.08 32.41 -58.64
C ILE A 729 17.27 32.75 -57.74
N THR A 730 17.26 33.93 -57.16
CA THR A 730 18.29 34.39 -56.22
C THR A 730 17.74 34.37 -54.81
N VAL A 731 18.34 33.57 -53.95
CA VAL A 731 17.96 33.38 -52.55
C VAL A 731 18.95 34.12 -51.65
N PRO A 732 18.49 35.11 -50.86
CA PRO A 732 19.34 35.79 -49.88
C PRO A 732 19.64 34.91 -48.67
N ILE A 733 20.91 34.86 -48.27
CA ILE A 733 21.36 34.39 -46.96
C ILE A 733 21.62 35.61 -46.10
N GLN A 734 20.95 35.66 -44.95
CA GLN A 734 20.97 36.79 -44.04
C GLN A 734 21.58 36.40 -42.70
N ILE A 735 22.21 37.36 -42.01
CA ILE A 735 22.66 37.19 -40.63
C ILE A 735 22.31 38.42 -39.79
N ALA A 736 21.82 38.21 -38.57
CA ALA A 736 21.74 39.26 -37.57
C ALA A 736 23.08 39.32 -36.81
N SER A 737 24.01 40.13 -37.28
CA SER A 737 25.38 40.16 -36.75
C SER A 737 25.50 40.90 -35.43
N GLN A 738 26.43 40.50 -34.56
CA GLN A 738 26.75 41.18 -33.31
C GLN A 738 27.94 42.13 -33.41
N GLY A 739 28.62 42.20 -34.56
CA GLY A 739 29.81 43.04 -34.70
C GLY A 739 31.13 42.32 -34.42
N THR A 740 31.12 40.99 -34.38
CA THR A 740 32.33 40.20 -34.07
C THR A 740 32.61 39.08 -35.09
N GLU A 741 31.67 38.83 -35.99
CA GLU A 741 31.67 37.77 -37.00
C GLU A 741 32.64 38.13 -38.13
N ASN A 742 33.55 37.23 -38.49
CA ASN A 742 34.46 37.41 -39.62
C ASN A 742 34.19 36.43 -40.77
N ALA A 743 33.80 35.19 -40.46
CA ALA A 743 33.54 34.18 -41.48
C ALA A 743 32.35 33.30 -41.11
N MET A 744 31.76 32.67 -42.12
CA MET A 744 30.78 31.60 -41.95
C MET A 744 30.92 30.58 -43.08
N ALA A 745 30.70 29.31 -42.75
CA ALA A 745 30.59 28.25 -43.73
C ALA A 745 29.34 27.45 -43.47
N PHE A 746 28.72 26.95 -44.54
CA PHE A 746 27.57 26.06 -44.48
C PHE A 746 27.46 25.25 -45.77
N THR A 747 26.79 24.11 -45.70
CA THR A 747 26.42 23.32 -46.88
C THR A 747 24.92 23.45 -47.15
N LEU A 748 24.54 23.81 -48.36
CA LEU A 748 23.16 23.86 -48.82
C LEU A 748 22.73 22.54 -49.45
N VAL A 749 21.59 22.03 -49.00
CA VAL A 749 20.91 20.86 -49.56
C VAL A 749 19.58 21.31 -50.18
N TYR A 750 19.40 20.99 -51.45
CA TYR A 750 18.22 21.30 -52.25
C TYR A 750 17.91 20.17 -53.25
N ASP A 751 16.70 20.14 -53.79
CA ASP A 751 16.31 19.18 -54.82
C ASP A 751 16.94 19.53 -56.17
N SER A 752 17.92 18.73 -56.60
CA SER A 752 18.65 18.94 -57.86
C SER A 752 17.79 18.76 -59.11
N SER A 753 16.58 18.18 -59.00
CA SER A 753 15.62 18.11 -60.10
C SER A 753 14.86 19.41 -60.31
N LYS A 754 14.81 20.28 -59.29
CA LYS A 754 14.07 21.55 -59.28
C LYS A 754 14.96 22.78 -59.32
N LEU A 755 16.12 22.71 -58.65
CA LEU A 755 17.11 23.79 -58.54
C LEU A 755 18.50 23.26 -58.90
N GLN A 756 19.22 23.99 -59.75
CA GLN A 756 20.64 23.75 -60.01
C GLN A 756 21.45 24.95 -59.50
N PHE A 757 22.47 24.71 -58.65
CA PHE A 757 23.33 25.78 -58.16
C PHE A 757 24.14 26.39 -59.31
N LEU A 758 24.14 27.71 -59.39
CA LEU A 758 24.83 28.46 -60.44
C LEU A 758 26.00 29.25 -59.86
N SER A 759 25.75 30.05 -58.84
CA SER A 759 26.76 30.88 -58.20
C SER A 759 26.31 31.41 -56.84
N ALA A 760 27.27 31.80 -56.02
CA ALA A 760 27.11 32.59 -54.81
C ALA A 760 28.06 33.79 -54.85
N ALA A 761 27.63 34.91 -54.30
CA ALA A 761 28.42 36.12 -54.17
C ALA A 761 28.12 36.81 -52.82
N CYS A 762 29.10 37.50 -52.25
CA CYS A 762 28.85 38.40 -51.14
C CYS A 762 27.85 39.48 -51.56
N ASP A 763 27.04 39.95 -50.62
CA ASP A 763 26.23 41.14 -50.84
C ASP A 763 27.14 42.34 -51.16
N ALA A 764 26.69 43.20 -52.10
CA ALA A 764 27.48 44.34 -52.55
C ALA A 764 27.83 45.31 -51.41
N SER A 765 27.01 45.34 -50.34
CA SER A 765 27.26 46.14 -49.14
C SER A 765 28.52 45.73 -48.37
N LEU A 766 29.05 44.53 -48.58
CA LEU A 766 30.24 44.01 -47.88
C LEU A 766 31.55 44.18 -48.66
N ALA A 767 31.53 44.81 -49.84
CA ALA A 767 32.70 44.95 -50.70
C ALA A 767 33.88 45.68 -50.02
N SER A 768 33.61 46.67 -49.17
CA SER A 768 34.62 47.43 -48.41
C SER A 768 35.29 46.64 -47.29
N LEU A 769 34.70 45.52 -46.87
CA LEU A 769 35.25 44.61 -45.85
C LEU A 769 36.08 43.46 -46.47
N GLY A 770 36.27 43.49 -47.80
CA GLY A 770 37.03 42.50 -48.54
C GLY A 770 36.41 41.10 -48.49
N CYS A 771 35.08 41.03 -48.47
CA CYS A 771 34.31 39.78 -48.43
C CYS A 771 34.62 38.89 -49.65
N GLY A 772 35.01 37.64 -49.39
CA GLY A 772 35.20 36.61 -50.41
C GLY A 772 34.31 35.39 -50.14
N VAL A 773 33.81 34.78 -51.21
CA VAL A 773 33.08 33.49 -51.16
C VAL A 773 33.91 32.41 -51.83
N THR A 774 34.21 31.36 -51.08
CA THR A 774 34.69 30.08 -51.60
C THR A 774 33.49 29.20 -51.91
N GLN A 775 33.39 28.75 -53.15
CA GLN A 775 32.28 27.95 -53.69
C GLN A 775 32.78 26.88 -54.66
N PRO A 776 32.10 25.74 -54.80
CA PRO A 776 32.35 24.80 -55.89
C PRO A 776 31.89 25.39 -57.24
N GLY A 777 32.34 24.81 -58.36
CA GLY A 777 31.78 25.13 -59.68
C GLY A 777 30.30 24.73 -59.78
N PRO A 778 29.56 25.13 -60.85
CA PRO A 778 28.14 24.79 -61.00
C PRO A 778 27.91 23.28 -60.87
N SER A 779 27.22 22.87 -59.80
CA SER A 779 27.06 21.46 -59.40
C SER A 779 25.65 21.17 -58.87
N GLY A 780 25.35 19.88 -58.70
CA GLY A 780 24.16 19.43 -57.98
C GLY A 780 24.29 19.61 -56.47
N SER A 781 23.20 19.41 -55.75
CA SER A 781 23.18 19.31 -54.28
C SER A 781 23.98 18.09 -53.81
N PRO A 782 24.71 18.16 -52.68
CA PRO A 782 24.88 19.31 -51.78
C PRO A 782 25.97 20.29 -52.26
N THR A 783 25.83 21.58 -51.91
CA THR A 783 26.79 22.64 -52.27
C THR A 783 27.34 23.32 -51.01
N THR A 784 28.66 23.24 -50.79
CA THR A 784 29.32 23.90 -49.65
C THR A 784 29.77 25.30 -50.01
N LEU A 785 29.38 26.28 -49.21
CA LEU A 785 29.72 27.68 -49.36
C LEU A 785 30.47 28.15 -48.12
N THR A 786 31.49 28.96 -48.32
CA THR A 786 32.21 29.64 -47.23
C THR A 786 32.37 31.09 -47.59
N MET A 787 31.90 31.99 -46.74
CA MET A 787 32.22 33.41 -46.84
C MET A 787 33.17 33.82 -45.73
N ALA A 788 34.13 34.67 -46.06
CA ALA A 788 35.07 35.23 -45.10
C ALA A 788 35.38 36.69 -45.48
N LEU A 789 35.50 37.55 -44.48
CA LEU A 789 36.03 38.89 -44.63
C LEU A 789 37.57 38.87 -44.56
N GLN A 790 38.23 39.98 -44.89
CA GLN A 790 39.68 40.08 -44.68
C GLN A 790 40.05 39.86 -43.20
N PRO A 791 41.25 39.32 -42.89
CA PRO A 791 41.69 39.08 -41.52
C PRO A 791 41.56 40.35 -40.65
N GLY A 792 40.86 40.24 -39.52
CA GLY A 792 40.62 41.35 -38.60
C GLY A 792 39.39 42.21 -38.91
N ALA A 793 38.73 42.05 -40.06
CA ALA A 793 37.45 42.69 -40.35
C ALA A 793 36.30 41.94 -39.68
N VAL A 794 35.20 42.62 -39.37
CA VAL A 794 33.99 42.02 -38.78
C VAL A 794 32.74 42.56 -39.48
N LEU A 795 31.68 41.77 -39.51
CA LEU A 795 30.37 42.22 -40.00
C LEU A 795 29.85 43.36 -39.11
N PRO A 796 29.16 44.37 -39.65
CA PRO A 796 28.54 45.42 -38.83
C PRO A 796 27.45 44.82 -37.92
N PRO A 797 27.28 45.26 -36.67
CA PRO A 797 26.19 44.78 -35.83
C PRO A 797 24.83 45.14 -36.44
N SER A 798 23.89 44.18 -36.46
CA SER A 798 22.54 44.34 -37.00
C SER A 798 21.55 43.50 -36.19
N ALA A 799 20.56 44.15 -35.58
CA ALA A 799 19.51 43.49 -34.81
C ALA A 799 18.47 42.75 -35.68
N THR A 800 18.41 43.04 -36.98
CA THR A 800 17.59 42.33 -37.96
C THR A 800 18.49 41.60 -38.96
N PRO A 801 18.15 40.38 -39.43
CA PRO A 801 18.98 39.66 -40.38
C PRO A 801 19.25 40.48 -41.65
N ALA A 802 20.50 40.90 -41.84
CA ALA A 802 20.94 41.62 -43.02
C ALA A 802 21.48 40.65 -44.06
N THR A 803 21.22 40.89 -45.35
CA THR A 803 21.75 40.04 -46.42
C THR A 803 23.27 40.14 -46.48
N VAL A 804 23.93 38.99 -46.38
CA VAL A 804 25.40 38.90 -46.42
C VAL A 804 25.89 38.12 -47.63
N MET A 805 25.05 37.25 -48.20
CA MET A 805 25.39 36.49 -49.38
C MET A 805 24.14 36.20 -50.22
N LEU A 806 24.29 36.26 -51.54
CA LEU A 806 23.23 35.97 -52.52
C LEU A 806 23.56 34.65 -53.24
N VAL A 807 22.67 33.66 -53.15
CA VAL A 807 22.82 32.35 -53.79
C VAL A 807 21.88 32.26 -54.98
N THR A 808 22.42 32.07 -56.18
CA THR A 808 21.63 31.98 -57.40
C THR A 808 21.52 30.53 -57.88
N PHE A 809 20.28 30.10 -58.11
CA PHE A 809 19.93 28.81 -58.69
C PHE A 809 19.26 29.01 -60.05
N LYS A 810 19.43 28.05 -60.95
CA LYS A 810 18.59 27.91 -62.13
C LYS A 810 17.38 27.03 -61.78
N ALA A 811 16.17 27.52 -61.98
CA ALA A 811 14.94 26.75 -61.75
C ALA A 811 14.55 25.90 -62.98
N THR A 812 14.07 24.67 -62.77
CA THR A 812 13.60 23.79 -63.84
C THR A 812 12.22 24.24 -64.35
N PRO A 813 12.00 24.47 -65.66
CA PRO A 813 10.69 24.83 -66.21
C PRO A 813 9.60 23.78 -65.88
N GLY A 814 8.39 24.24 -65.53
CA GLY A 814 7.25 23.38 -65.17
C GLY A 814 7.16 22.96 -63.70
N THR A 815 8.01 23.49 -62.81
CA THR A 815 7.94 23.24 -61.36
C THR A 815 6.76 23.98 -60.72
N SER A 816 5.81 23.23 -60.15
CA SER A 816 4.62 23.76 -59.44
C SER A 816 4.63 23.54 -57.93
N THR A 817 5.61 22.79 -57.41
CA THR A 817 5.72 22.43 -55.99
C THR A 817 6.97 23.01 -55.37
N SER A 818 6.82 23.63 -54.20
CA SER A 818 7.91 24.22 -53.42
C SER A 818 9.04 23.22 -53.18
N THR A 819 10.26 23.72 -52.99
CA THR A 819 11.40 22.90 -52.60
C THR A 819 12.11 23.52 -51.41
N PRO A 820 12.39 22.74 -50.36
CA PRO A 820 13.17 23.23 -49.23
C PRO A 820 14.61 23.48 -49.67
N LEU A 821 15.19 24.55 -49.13
CA LEU A 821 16.60 24.87 -49.23
C LEU A 821 17.12 24.89 -47.79
N THR A 822 17.93 23.89 -47.44
CA THR A 822 18.28 23.61 -46.04
C THR A 822 19.77 23.69 -45.81
N PHE A 823 20.16 24.06 -44.61
CA PHE A 823 21.52 23.88 -44.13
C PHE A 823 21.73 22.41 -43.72
N ASN A 824 22.83 21.78 -44.15
CA ASN A 824 23.13 20.39 -43.84
C ASN A 824 23.29 20.15 -42.32
N THR A 825 22.94 18.94 -41.86
CA THR A 825 22.84 18.58 -40.42
C THR A 825 24.08 17.86 -39.86
N ILE A 826 25.13 17.65 -40.64
CA ILE A 826 26.37 17.02 -40.16
C ILE A 826 27.18 18.02 -39.30
N PRO A 827 27.57 17.69 -38.05
CA PRO A 827 28.45 18.52 -37.23
C PRO A 827 29.74 18.90 -37.97
N GLY A 828 30.11 20.19 -37.95
CA GLY A 828 31.28 20.73 -38.67
C GLY A 828 30.98 21.28 -40.08
N SER A 829 29.78 21.06 -40.62
CA SER A 829 29.39 21.59 -41.93
C SER A 829 28.74 22.97 -41.89
N LYS A 830 28.37 23.50 -40.71
CA LYS A 830 27.84 24.86 -40.50
C LYS A 830 28.51 25.55 -39.31
N PHE A 831 29.07 26.73 -39.51
CA PHE A 831 29.64 27.55 -38.43
C PHE A 831 29.67 29.02 -38.81
N VAL A 832 29.59 29.87 -37.80
CA VAL A 832 30.03 31.28 -37.85
C VAL A 832 31.29 31.35 -36.99
N SER A 833 32.26 32.17 -37.35
CA SER A 833 33.46 32.40 -36.54
C SER A 833 33.73 33.88 -36.32
N ASN A 834 34.37 34.17 -35.19
CA ASN A 834 34.81 35.52 -34.88
C ASN A 834 36.13 35.88 -35.59
N SER A 835 36.60 37.12 -35.43
CA SER A 835 37.86 37.62 -36.01
C SER A 835 39.12 36.84 -35.63
N ASN A 836 39.06 35.99 -34.60
CA ASN A 836 40.16 35.13 -34.16
C ASN A 836 40.05 33.69 -34.68
N GLY A 837 39.02 33.37 -35.48
CA GLY A 837 38.80 32.05 -36.06
C GLY A 837 38.10 31.04 -35.15
N PHE A 838 37.63 31.44 -33.97
CA PHE A 838 36.84 30.58 -33.09
C PHE A 838 35.39 30.56 -33.53
N ALA A 839 34.78 29.37 -33.54
CA ALA A 839 33.35 29.22 -33.80
C ALA A 839 32.53 29.95 -32.72
N VAL A 840 31.47 30.62 -33.15
CA VAL A 840 30.52 31.35 -32.30
C VAL A 840 29.12 30.81 -32.54
N PRO A 841 28.25 30.76 -31.51
CA PRO A 841 26.88 30.30 -31.65
C PRO A 841 26.12 31.09 -32.71
N ALA A 842 25.32 30.39 -33.50
CA ALA A 842 24.40 30.97 -34.47
C ALA A 842 23.21 30.04 -34.64
N ASP A 843 22.02 30.60 -34.75
CA ASP A 843 20.79 29.88 -35.06
C ASP A 843 20.63 29.80 -36.57
N TRP A 844 20.42 28.59 -37.09
CA TRP A 844 20.38 28.34 -38.54
C TRP A 844 18.95 28.05 -38.95
N LEU A 845 18.36 28.98 -39.66
CA LEU A 845 16.97 28.93 -40.10
C LEU A 845 16.93 28.57 -41.59
N ASP A 846 16.45 27.36 -41.87
CA ASP A 846 16.23 26.86 -43.22
C ASP A 846 15.19 27.71 -43.96
N GLY A 847 15.19 27.63 -45.28
CA GLY A 847 14.28 28.38 -46.12
C GLY A 847 13.55 27.50 -47.12
N VAL A 848 12.55 28.07 -47.77
CA VAL A 848 11.82 27.43 -48.86
C VAL A 848 11.85 28.30 -50.10
N VAL A 849 11.98 27.63 -51.24
CA VAL A 849 11.73 28.22 -52.55
C VAL A 849 10.34 27.77 -53.01
N THR A 850 9.40 28.72 -53.13
CA THR A 850 8.00 28.46 -53.47
C THR A 850 7.71 28.87 -54.91
N PHE A 851 7.23 27.95 -55.73
CA PHE A 851 6.95 28.20 -57.16
C PHE A 851 5.47 28.53 -57.48
N ALA A 852 4.52 28.30 -56.54
CA ALA A 852 3.07 28.55 -56.71
C ALA A 852 2.41 29.14 -55.44
N GLY A 853 2.05 30.44 -55.45
CA GLY A 853 1.67 31.21 -54.25
C GLY A 853 0.24 31.08 -53.68
N GLY A 854 -0.81 30.79 -54.48
CA GLY A 854 -2.21 30.58 -54.02
C GLY A 854 -2.94 31.74 -53.31
N PHE A 855 -4.24 31.57 -52.95
CA PHE A 855 -5.11 32.55 -52.26
C PHE A 855 -5.48 32.12 -50.82
N GLU A 856 -5.86 33.05 -49.94
CA GLU A 856 -6.33 32.73 -48.58
C GLU A 856 -7.54 31.77 -48.56
N ALA A 857 -7.56 30.87 -47.58
CA ALA A 857 -8.57 29.83 -47.35
C ALA A 857 -8.79 28.79 -48.50
N ASP A 858 -8.11 28.91 -49.64
CA ASP A 858 -8.16 27.94 -50.76
C ASP A 858 -7.11 26.83 -50.56
N VAL A 859 -7.47 25.81 -49.77
CA VAL A 859 -6.54 24.76 -49.34
C VAL A 859 -6.80 23.40 -49.98
N ALA A 860 -7.92 23.21 -50.69
CA ALA A 860 -8.35 21.90 -51.20
C ALA A 860 -8.81 21.94 -52.66
N GLY A 861 -8.17 21.13 -53.51
CA GLY A 861 -8.38 21.14 -54.95
C GLY A 861 -9.13 19.95 -55.49
N GLY A 862 -10.43 19.83 -55.19
CA GLY A 862 -11.27 18.70 -55.63
C GLY A 862 -10.81 17.34 -55.11
N GLN A 863 -11.63 16.30 -55.25
CA GLN A 863 -11.40 15.02 -54.57
C GLN A 863 -10.18 14.23 -55.09
N PRO A 864 -9.36 13.61 -54.20
CA PRO A 864 -9.51 13.64 -52.75
C PRO A 864 -8.96 14.95 -52.17
N ALA A 865 -9.71 15.53 -51.23
CA ALA A 865 -9.42 16.79 -50.55
C ALA A 865 -8.13 16.78 -49.68
N SER A 866 -7.31 15.73 -49.78
CA SER A 866 -6.07 15.53 -49.03
C SER A 866 -4.81 16.05 -49.71
N SER A 867 -4.91 16.58 -50.94
CA SER A 867 -3.74 17.00 -51.71
C SER A 867 -3.15 18.35 -51.26
N GLY A 868 -3.93 19.20 -50.60
CA GLY A 868 -3.54 20.55 -50.23
C GLY A 868 -3.41 21.53 -51.41
N ILE A 869 -3.76 21.08 -52.63
CA ILE A 869 -3.57 21.83 -53.87
C ILE A 869 -4.68 22.88 -54.01
N PRO A 870 -4.37 24.17 -54.22
CA PRO A 870 -5.40 25.20 -54.40
C PRO A 870 -6.09 25.04 -55.77
N ASN A 871 -7.40 25.28 -55.84
CA ASN A 871 -8.17 25.26 -57.10
C ASN A 871 -8.62 26.65 -57.58
N GLY A 872 -8.36 27.69 -56.78
CA GLY A 872 -8.77 29.06 -57.04
C GLY A 872 -10.15 29.42 -56.48
N GLN A 873 -10.79 28.56 -55.68
CA GLN A 873 -12.09 28.79 -55.05
C GLN A 873 -12.13 28.22 -53.61
N VAL A 874 -12.73 28.96 -52.68
CA VAL A 874 -12.98 28.51 -51.30
C VAL A 874 -14.35 27.82 -51.23
N THR A 875 -14.37 26.55 -50.83
CA THR A 875 -15.53 25.66 -50.80
C THR A 875 -15.72 24.98 -49.43
N SER A 876 -16.77 24.19 -49.26
CA SER A 876 -16.94 23.35 -48.05
C SER A 876 -15.84 22.30 -47.86
N GLY A 877 -15.16 21.91 -48.94
CA GLY A 877 -13.98 21.05 -48.88
C GLY A 877 -12.80 21.73 -48.19
N ASP A 878 -12.63 23.03 -48.43
CA ASP A 878 -11.60 23.86 -47.82
C ASP A 878 -11.87 24.07 -46.32
N ILE A 879 -13.12 24.37 -45.95
CA ILE A 879 -13.52 24.50 -44.55
C ILE A 879 -13.24 23.21 -43.77
N THR A 880 -13.60 22.05 -44.35
CA THR A 880 -13.33 20.74 -43.73
C THR A 880 -11.84 20.48 -43.61
N ARG A 881 -11.04 20.91 -44.59
CA ARG A 881 -9.59 20.78 -44.55
C ARG A 881 -8.97 21.64 -43.46
N ILE A 882 -9.35 22.91 -43.36
CA ILE A 882 -8.88 23.85 -42.33
C ILE A 882 -9.30 23.36 -40.93
N LEU A 883 -10.54 22.90 -40.74
CA LEU A 883 -11.02 22.33 -39.47
C LEU A 883 -10.16 21.13 -39.02
N ASN A 884 -9.76 20.26 -39.95
CA ASN A 884 -8.89 19.13 -39.64
C ASN A 884 -7.43 19.56 -39.33
N LEU A 885 -6.96 20.66 -39.91
CA LEU A 885 -5.64 21.23 -39.61
C LEU A 885 -5.63 21.89 -38.22
N VAL A 886 -6.65 22.68 -37.90
CA VAL A 886 -6.81 23.38 -36.60
C VAL A 886 -7.02 22.40 -35.45
N SER A 887 -7.79 21.33 -35.67
CA SER A 887 -7.99 20.27 -34.67
C SER A 887 -6.82 19.28 -34.59
N HIS A 888 -5.76 19.45 -35.39
CA HIS A 888 -4.62 18.53 -35.49
C HIS A 888 -4.98 17.09 -35.92
N ASN A 889 -6.12 16.92 -36.58
CA ASN A 889 -6.53 15.65 -37.21
C ASN A 889 -5.85 15.44 -38.57
N ALA A 890 -5.17 16.46 -39.10
CA ALA A 890 -4.31 16.36 -40.26
C ALA A 890 -3.16 17.38 -40.21
N THR A 891 -2.10 17.14 -40.98
CA THR A 891 -0.94 18.04 -41.06
C THR A 891 -0.98 18.89 -42.34
N PRO A 892 -0.52 20.16 -42.30
CA PRO A 892 -0.40 21.01 -43.48
C PRO A 892 0.59 20.42 -44.49
N ASN A 893 0.28 20.45 -45.78
CA ASN A 893 1.18 20.02 -46.85
C ASN A 893 2.15 21.17 -47.19
N PRO A 894 3.44 21.03 -46.84
CA PRO A 894 4.42 22.10 -47.06
C PRO A 894 4.78 22.28 -48.55
N ASN A 895 4.55 21.26 -49.39
CA ASN A 895 4.97 21.27 -50.80
C ASN A 895 4.16 22.23 -51.68
N VAL A 896 3.03 22.70 -51.16
CA VAL A 896 2.07 23.54 -51.89
C VAL A 896 1.70 24.78 -51.10
N ASN A 897 2.44 25.16 -50.05
CA ASN A 897 2.16 26.35 -49.23
C ASN A 897 0.77 26.33 -48.54
N GLU A 898 0.30 25.15 -48.12
CA GLU A 898 -1.04 24.99 -47.54
C GLU A 898 -1.19 25.70 -46.19
N TYR A 899 -0.12 25.76 -45.39
CA TYR A 899 -0.14 26.41 -44.07
C TYR A 899 -0.53 27.89 -44.16
N GLN A 900 0.17 28.65 -45.02
CA GLN A 900 -0.07 30.08 -45.22
C GLN A 900 -1.47 30.40 -45.76
N ARG A 901 -2.10 29.42 -46.43
CA ARG A 901 -3.47 29.57 -46.93
C ARG A 901 -4.51 29.24 -45.88
N ALA A 902 -4.21 28.30 -44.99
CA ALA A 902 -5.10 27.90 -43.91
C ALA A 902 -5.15 28.94 -42.78
N ASP A 903 -4.04 29.62 -42.50
CA ASP A 903 -3.91 30.72 -41.54
C ASP A 903 -4.44 32.02 -42.17
N CYS A 904 -5.73 32.29 -41.95
CA CYS A 904 -6.46 33.41 -42.56
C CYS A 904 -7.09 34.35 -41.52
N ALA A 905 -7.04 34.00 -40.24
CA ALA A 905 -7.51 34.82 -39.13
C ALA A 905 -6.34 35.37 -38.29
N PRO A 906 -6.41 36.62 -37.82
CA PRO A 906 -7.38 37.66 -38.18
C PRO A 906 -7.20 38.13 -39.63
N ILE A 907 -8.32 38.52 -40.26
CA ILE A 907 -8.34 38.99 -41.65
C ILE A 907 -7.38 40.18 -41.86
N SER A 908 -7.22 41.04 -40.85
CA SER A 908 -6.38 42.24 -40.94
C SER A 908 -4.88 41.98 -41.09
N SER A 909 -4.40 40.79 -40.69
CA SER A 909 -2.98 40.43 -40.75
C SER A 909 -2.66 39.36 -41.79
N PHE A 910 -3.66 38.94 -42.57
CA PHE A 910 -3.55 37.81 -43.51
C PHE A 910 -3.19 36.49 -42.80
N GLY A 911 -3.70 36.30 -41.57
CA GLY A 911 -3.26 35.25 -40.64
C GLY A 911 -2.34 35.78 -39.53
N ASN A 912 -2.30 35.11 -38.38
CA ASN A 912 -1.44 35.47 -37.24
C ASN A 912 -0.29 34.48 -37.01
N GLY A 913 -0.13 33.48 -37.89
CA GLY A 913 0.86 32.43 -37.77
C GLY A 913 0.46 31.31 -36.79
N GLN A 914 -0.82 31.20 -36.44
CA GLN A 914 -1.40 30.13 -35.63
C GLN A 914 -2.65 29.59 -36.31
N LEU A 915 -2.73 28.27 -36.47
CA LEU A 915 -3.97 27.63 -36.93
C LEU A 915 -4.89 27.42 -35.73
N ALA A 916 -5.91 28.27 -35.61
CA ALA A 916 -6.85 28.32 -34.50
C ALA A 916 -8.31 28.33 -34.97
N SER A 917 -9.25 28.35 -34.02
CA SER A 917 -10.69 28.30 -34.33
C SER A 917 -11.14 29.51 -35.18
N GLY A 918 -10.49 30.66 -35.06
CA GLY A 918 -10.74 31.86 -35.85
C GLY A 918 -10.55 31.62 -37.36
N ASP A 919 -9.59 30.80 -37.76
CA ASP A 919 -9.35 30.46 -39.18
C ASP A 919 -10.53 29.73 -39.81
N VAL A 920 -11.16 28.85 -39.03
CA VAL A 920 -12.39 28.16 -39.47
C VAL A 920 -13.52 29.16 -39.65
N THR A 921 -13.66 30.13 -38.72
CA THR A 921 -14.65 31.21 -38.81
C THR A 921 -14.40 32.08 -40.06
N VAL A 922 -13.16 32.48 -40.34
CA VAL A 922 -12.83 33.30 -41.53
C VAL A 922 -12.99 32.50 -42.83
N ALA A 923 -12.58 31.24 -42.88
CA ALA A 923 -12.79 30.37 -44.04
C ALA A 923 -14.28 30.19 -44.38
N LEU A 924 -15.14 30.08 -43.35
CA LEU A 924 -16.59 30.07 -43.51
C LEU A 924 -17.11 31.39 -44.13
N ARG A 925 -16.51 32.54 -43.82
CA ARG A 925 -16.87 33.82 -44.45
C ARG A 925 -16.48 33.89 -45.92
N TYR A 926 -15.29 33.40 -46.27
CA TYR A 926 -14.85 33.30 -47.67
C TYR A 926 -15.77 32.38 -48.49
N ALA A 927 -16.12 31.21 -47.96
CA ALA A 927 -17.01 30.25 -48.63
C ALA A 927 -18.45 30.77 -48.82
N ASN A 928 -18.95 31.59 -47.89
CA ASN A 928 -20.29 32.20 -47.96
C ASN A 928 -20.34 33.48 -48.82
N GLY A 929 -19.21 33.91 -49.39
CA GLY A 929 -19.16 35.06 -50.28
C GLY A 929 -19.35 36.41 -49.56
N ASP A 930 -19.05 36.52 -48.27
CA ASP A 930 -19.05 37.81 -47.55
C ASP A 930 -17.91 38.74 -48.05
N MET A 931 -16.86 38.14 -48.64
CA MET A 931 -15.63 38.80 -49.10
C MET A 931 -15.52 38.92 -50.64
N VAL A 932 -16.65 39.04 -51.36
CA VAL A 932 -16.67 39.03 -52.84
C VAL A 932 -15.71 40.07 -53.45
N GLY A 933 -14.78 39.60 -54.29
CA GLY A 933 -13.83 40.44 -55.03
C GLY A 933 -12.44 40.59 -54.39
N VAL A 934 -12.24 40.03 -53.19
CA VAL A 934 -10.98 40.08 -52.45
C VAL A 934 -10.41 38.66 -52.33
N HIS A 935 -9.90 38.10 -53.44
CA HIS A 935 -9.01 36.94 -53.34
C HIS A 935 -7.61 37.47 -53.00
N ASN A 936 -7.33 37.62 -51.70
CA ASN A 936 -6.01 38.03 -51.24
C ASN A 936 -5.01 36.94 -51.60
N PRO A 937 -3.90 37.26 -52.31
CA PRO A 937 -2.77 36.37 -52.39
C PRO A 937 -2.32 36.01 -50.97
N ALA A 938 -2.03 34.73 -50.70
CA ALA A 938 -1.59 34.31 -49.39
C ALA A 938 -0.31 35.08 -48.99
N ALA A 939 -0.39 35.86 -47.92
CA ALA A 939 0.65 36.82 -47.53
C ALA A 939 1.08 36.71 -46.05
N GLY A 940 0.38 35.89 -45.26
CA GLY A 940 0.68 35.60 -43.84
C GLY A 940 1.93 34.74 -43.62
N ALA A 941 2.04 34.12 -42.45
CA ALA A 941 3.21 33.31 -42.13
C ALA A 941 3.24 32.01 -42.97
N SER A 942 4.35 31.73 -43.67
CA SER A 942 4.50 30.51 -44.49
C SER A 942 4.77 29.24 -43.68
N THR A 943 5.01 29.40 -42.38
CA THR A 943 5.30 28.37 -41.39
C THR A 943 4.76 28.84 -40.05
N GLY A 944 4.29 27.92 -39.21
CA GLY A 944 3.78 28.31 -37.90
C GLY A 944 4.84 29.00 -37.04
N LEU A 945 4.40 29.94 -36.21
CA LEU A 945 5.28 30.54 -35.20
C LEU A 945 5.86 29.42 -34.35
N ARG A 946 7.20 29.34 -34.26
CA ARG A 946 7.84 28.58 -33.17
C ARG A 946 7.27 29.14 -31.88
N GLN A 947 6.69 28.29 -31.04
CA GLN A 947 6.28 28.67 -29.69
C GLN A 947 7.48 29.30 -28.97
N ILE A 948 7.50 30.62 -28.90
CA ILE A 948 8.16 31.32 -27.82
C ILE A 948 7.39 30.85 -26.59
N GLN A 949 8.06 30.13 -25.67
CA GLN A 949 7.55 29.92 -24.33
C GLN A 949 7.23 31.30 -23.74
N VAL A 950 5.98 31.71 -23.81
CA VAL A 950 5.49 32.83 -23.01
C VAL A 950 5.77 32.43 -21.55
N PRO A 951 6.39 33.29 -20.74
CA PRO A 951 6.65 32.99 -19.33
C PRO A 951 5.39 32.45 -18.67
N ARG A 952 5.51 31.27 -18.04
CA ARG A 952 4.48 30.77 -17.11
C ARG A 952 4.25 31.88 -16.09
N ASP A 953 3.13 32.59 -16.20
CA ASP A 953 2.64 33.37 -15.08
C ASP A 953 2.28 32.38 -13.96
N ARG A 954 3.26 32.12 -13.08
CA ARG A 954 3.05 31.46 -11.80
C ARG A 954 2.38 32.45 -10.86
N GLY A 955 1.20 32.91 -11.23
CA GLY A 955 0.29 33.65 -10.37
C GLY A 955 -0.72 32.67 -9.80
N SER A 956 -0.39 31.98 -8.70
CA SER A 956 -1.40 31.31 -7.89
C SER A 956 -2.30 32.40 -7.30
N ARG A 957 -3.45 32.64 -7.96
CA ARG A 957 -4.58 33.35 -7.36
C ARG A 957 -5.65 32.32 -7.07
N SER A 958 -6.09 32.30 -5.82
CA SER A 958 -7.14 31.43 -5.30
C SER A 958 -8.38 31.45 -6.21
N PRO A 959 -9.11 30.32 -6.34
CA PRO A 959 -10.29 30.25 -7.19
C PRO A 959 -11.29 31.29 -6.71
N SER A 960 -11.56 32.28 -7.55
CA SER A 960 -12.62 33.24 -7.30
C SER A 960 -13.92 32.53 -7.64
N LEU A 961 -14.81 32.37 -6.64
CA LEU A 961 -16.07 31.62 -6.76
C LEU A 961 -17.14 32.33 -7.64
N LEU A 962 -16.78 33.35 -8.41
CA LEU A 962 -17.60 33.99 -9.43
C LEU A 962 -16.78 34.04 -10.73
N LEU A 963 -17.23 33.34 -11.77
CA LEU A 963 -16.69 33.51 -13.13
C LEU A 963 -16.94 34.94 -13.61
N ALA A 964 -15.95 35.56 -14.25
CA ALA A 964 -16.14 36.83 -14.95
C ALA A 964 -16.68 36.57 -16.37
N PRO A 965 -17.43 37.51 -16.97
CA PRO A 965 -17.89 37.40 -18.36
C PRO A 965 -16.72 37.13 -19.32
N GLY A 966 -16.79 36.03 -20.06
CA GLY A 966 -15.76 35.53 -20.98
C GLY A 966 -14.94 34.35 -20.46
N ASP A 967 -14.95 34.03 -19.17
CA ASP A 967 -14.08 32.98 -18.62
C ASP A 967 -14.48 31.57 -19.08
N VAL A 968 -13.48 30.72 -19.31
CA VAL A 968 -13.67 29.29 -19.62
C VAL A 968 -13.11 28.46 -18.47
N SER A 969 -13.91 27.56 -17.90
CA SER A 969 -13.55 26.80 -16.70
C SER A 969 -13.89 25.32 -16.83
N VAL A 970 -13.01 24.46 -16.28
CA VAL A 970 -13.33 23.05 -16.06
C VAL A 970 -14.14 22.91 -14.77
N LEU A 971 -15.34 22.34 -14.85
CA LEU A 971 -16.12 22.02 -13.66
C LEU A 971 -15.59 20.72 -13.04
N GLY A 972 -15.01 20.82 -11.84
CA GLY A 972 -14.44 19.68 -11.13
C GLY A 972 -15.48 18.62 -10.74
N ALA A 973 -15.03 17.39 -10.48
CA ALA A 973 -15.90 16.26 -10.18
C ALA A 973 -15.33 15.33 -9.10
N LEU A 974 -16.20 14.53 -8.49
CA LEU A 974 -15.83 13.48 -7.53
C LEU A 974 -15.98 12.11 -8.21
N ALA A 975 -15.02 11.21 -7.95
CA ALA A 975 -15.04 9.88 -8.55
C ALA A 975 -14.48 8.82 -7.62
N ALA A 976 -14.91 7.57 -7.81
CA ALA A 976 -14.36 6.41 -7.10
C ALA A 976 -13.44 5.59 -8.01
N PRO A 977 -12.41 4.90 -7.46
CA PRO A 977 -11.58 4.00 -8.24
C PRO A 977 -12.43 2.94 -8.96
N GLY A 978 -12.19 2.75 -10.27
CA GLY A 978 -12.93 1.79 -11.09
C GLY A 978 -14.32 2.24 -11.56
N SER A 979 -14.73 3.49 -11.30
CA SER A 979 -15.99 4.07 -11.77
C SER A 979 -15.82 4.93 -13.03
N ASN A 980 -16.94 5.43 -13.59
CA ASN A 980 -16.90 6.48 -14.61
C ASN A 980 -17.14 7.84 -13.96
N VAL A 981 -16.43 8.87 -14.43
CA VAL A 981 -16.58 10.26 -13.99
C VAL A 981 -16.87 11.14 -15.20
N SER A 982 -17.81 12.07 -15.05
CA SER A 982 -18.13 13.06 -16.08
C SER A 982 -17.75 14.46 -15.62
N ILE A 983 -17.12 15.22 -16.51
CA ILE A 983 -16.80 16.64 -16.32
C ILE A 983 -17.46 17.47 -17.43
N ASP A 984 -17.81 18.70 -17.09
CA ASP A 984 -18.34 19.70 -18.02
C ASP A 984 -17.34 20.86 -18.13
N ILE A 985 -17.20 21.41 -19.34
CA ILE A 985 -16.48 22.67 -19.57
C ILE A 985 -17.52 23.77 -19.72
N GLU A 986 -17.38 24.83 -18.92
CA GLU A 986 -18.30 25.97 -18.91
C GLU A 986 -17.61 27.22 -19.46
N LEU A 987 -18.31 27.95 -20.33
CA LEU A 987 -17.96 29.29 -20.79
C LEU A 987 -18.99 30.28 -20.24
N GLU A 988 -18.54 31.32 -19.57
CA GLU A 988 -19.38 32.46 -19.20
C GLU A 988 -19.56 33.37 -20.42
N GLY A 989 -20.51 33.03 -21.31
CA GLY A 989 -20.63 33.69 -22.61
C GLY A 989 -21.00 35.17 -22.53
N GLN A 990 -20.33 36.01 -23.31
CA GLN A 990 -20.62 37.44 -23.51
C GLN A 990 -21.71 37.67 -24.56
N GLY A 991 -22.07 36.64 -25.34
CA GLY A 991 -23.10 36.68 -26.38
C GLY A 991 -22.60 37.11 -27.76
N ILE A 992 -21.28 37.16 -27.97
CA ILE A 992 -20.64 37.53 -29.23
C ILE A 992 -19.81 36.39 -29.84
N GLU A 993 -19.62 35.32 -29.09
CA GLU A 993 -18.76 34.17 -29.43
C GLU A 993 -19.33 33.39 -30.62
N ALA A 994 -18.48 33.08 -31.59
CA ALA A 994 -18.82 32.27 -32.77
C ALA A 994 -18.04 30.96 -32.85
N GLY A 995 -16.95 30.81 -32.10
CA GLY A 995 -16.22 29.55 -32.01
C GLY A 995 -15.23 29.52 -30.85
N PHE A 996 -14.74 28.32 -30.55
CA PHE A 996 -13.69 28.09 -29.57
C PHE A 996 -12.81 26.89 -29.93
N GLY A 997 -11.58 26.91 -29.45
CA GLY A 997 -10.64 25.79 -29.50
C GLY A 997 -9.84 25.70 -28.21
N PHE A 998 -9.45 24.50 -27.80
CA PHE A 998 -8.51 24.27 -26.70
C PHE A 998 -8.03 22.81 -26.64
N THR A 999 -6.94 22.57 -25.91
CA THR A 999 -6.52 21.23 -25.48
C THR A 999 -6.74 21.05 -23.99
N LEU A 1000 -7.21 19.88 -23.57
CA LEU A 1000 -7.24 19.44 -22.18
C LEU A 1000 -6.14 18.40 -21.93
N GLU A 1001 -5.42 18.56 -20.82
CA GLU A 1001 -4.44 17.61 -20.31
C GLU A 1001 -4.95 16.97 -19.02
N PHE A 1002 -4.79 15.65 -18.91
CA PHE A 1002 -5.16 14.85 -17.74
C PHE A 1002 -4.13 13.74 -17.51
N ASP A 1003 -4.09 13.16 -16.31
CA ASP A 1003 -3.20 12.03 -16.02
C ASP A 1003 -3.78 10.71 -16.58
N PRO A 1004 -3.17 10.11 -17.64
CA PRO A 1004 -3.67 8.89 -18.25
C PRO A 1004 -3.51 7.65 -17.34
N ASN A 1005 -2.75 7.76 -16.24
CA ASN A 1005 -2.66 6.68 -15.25
C ASN A 1005 -3.85 6.68 -14.29
N VAL A 1006 -4.57 7.81 -14.16
CA VAL A 1006 -5.74 7.96 -13.26
C VAL A 1006 -7.05 7.96 -14.05
N LEU A 1007 -7.12 8.68 -15.17
CA LEU A 1007 -8.30 8.77 -16.03
C LEU A 1007 -8.00 8.19 -17.41
N SER A 1008 -8.94 7.47 -18.00
CA SER A 1008 -8.75 6.79 -19.29
C SER A 1008 -10.04 6.72 -20.10
N GLY A 1009 -9.92 6.37 -21.39
CA GLY A 1009 -11.08 6.15 -22.28
C GLY A 1009 -12.05 7.33 -22.37
N PRO A 1010 -11.60 8.57 -22.65
CA PRO A 1010 -12.49 9.72 -22.73
C PRO A 1010 -13.51 9.57 -23.86
N VAL A 1011 -14.78 9.85 -23.53
CA VAL A 1011 -15.87 10.04 -24.48
C VAL A 1011 -16.24 11.50 -24.47
N VAL A 1012 -16.02 12.19 -25.59
CA VAL A 1012 -16.22 13.64 -25.73
C VAL A 1012 -17.46 13.92 -26.56
N SER A 1013 -18.34 14.78 -26.06
CA SER A 1013 -19.53 15.26 -26.77
C SER A 1013 -19.71 16.76 -26.60
N GLU A 1014 -20.57 17.33 -27.44
CA GLU A 1014 -21.00 18.72 -27.30
C GLU A 1014 -21.66 18.95 -25.94
N GLY A 1015 -21.44 20.13 -25.37
CA GLY A 1015 -22.18 20.57 -24.20
C GLY A 1015 -23.65 20.88 -24.54
N ALA A 1016 -24.53 20.70 -23.55
CA ALA A 1016 -25.97 20.82 -23.74
C ALA A 1016 -26.39 22.19 -24.32
N ASP A 1017 -25.70 23.27 -23.93
CA ASP A 1017 -26.06 24.64 -24.30
C ASP A 1017 -25.60 25.05 -25.70
N VAL A 1018 -24.70 24.29 -26.33
CA VAL A 1018 -24.19 24.56 -27.69
C VAL A 1018 -24.72 23.61 -28.76
N SER A 1019 -25.26 22.46 -28.35
CA SER A 1019 -25.80 21.44 -29.26
C SER A 1019 -26.95 21.92 -30.16
N ALA A 1020 -27.67 22.97 -29.76
CA ALA A 1020 -28.83 23.48 -30.48
C ALA A 1020 -28.49 24.43 -31.65
N TYR A 1021 -27.27 24.96 -31.71
CA TYR A 1021 -26.86 25.84 -32.81
C TYR A 1021 -26.39 25.03 -34.03
N PRO A 1022 -26.52 25.53 -35.27
CA PRO A 1022 -25.83 24.92 -36.42
C PRO A 1022 -24.32 25.14 -36.30
N HIS A 1023 -23.55 24.06 -36.26
CA HIS A 1023 -22.12 24.13 -35.93
C HIS A 1023 -21.29 23.01 -36.57
N THR A 1024 -19.97 23.15 -36.49
CA THR A 1024 -18.98 22.08 -36.66
C THR A 1024 -18.35 21.76 -35.30
N PHE A 1025 -18.28 20.48 -34.94
CA PHE A 1025 -17.62 20.00 -33.72
C PHE A 1025 -16.57 18.95 -34.09
N ALA A 1026 -15.32 19.21 -33.74
CA ALA A 1026 -14.17 18.38 -34.11
C ALA A 1026 -13.31 18.03 -32.87
N PRO A 1027 -13.67 16.98 -32.11
CA PRO A 1027 -12.80 16.45 -31.08
C PRO A 1027 -11.63 15.66 -31.71
N ASN A 1028 -10.45 15.80 -31.13
CA ASN A 1028 -9.26 15.01 -31.46
C ASN A 1028 -8.83 14.17 -30.25
N LEU A 1029 -8.99 12.86 -30.39
CA LEU A 1029 -8.66 11.86 -29.37
C LEU A 1029 -7.36 11.09 -29.70
N SER A 1030 -6.62 11.48 -30.75
CA SER A 1030 -5.43 10.77 -31.22
C SER A 1030 -4.32 10.67 -30.16
N GLN A 1031 -4.29 11.59 -29.18
CA GLN A 1031 -3.36 11.57 -28.06
C GLN A 1031 -4.04 11.38 -26.70
N ALA A 1032 -5.27 10.86 -26.67
CA ALA A 1032 -6.00 10.59 -25.43
C ALA A 1032 -5.25 9.58 -24.53
N ALA A 1033 -4.57 8.59 -25.12
CA ALA A 1033 -3.73 7.65 -24.38
C ALA A 1033 -2.49 8.31 -23.75
N ALA A 1034 -2.06 9.47 -24.26
CA ALA A 1034 -1.00 10.29 -23.70
C ALA A 1034 -1.53 11.40 -22.78
N GLY A 1035 -2.82 11.34 -22.42
CA GLY A 1035 -3.43 12.31 -21.51
C GLY A 1035 -3.88 13.61 -22.17
N ARG A 1036 -4.11 13.66 -23.50
CA ARG A 1036 -4.47 14.90 -24.20
C ARG A 1036 -5.70 14.75 -25.10
N ILE A 1037 -6.62 15.73 -25.02
CA ILE A 1037 -7.83 15.84 -25.87
C ILE A 1037 -7.87 17.24 -26.48
N GLY A 1038 -7.92 17.33 -27.80
CA GLY A 1038 -8.17 18.59 -28.51
C GLY A 1038 -9.65 18.75 -28.83
N VAL A 1039 -10.19 19.97 -28.73
CA VAL A 1039 -11.57 20.28 -29.14
C VAL A 1039 -11.59 21.57 -29.93
N VAL A 1040 -12.31 21.56 -31.05
CA VAL A 1040 -12.61 22.75 -31.86
C VAL A 1040 -14.11 22.77 -32.16
N TYR A 1041 -14.73 23.93 -31.97
CA TYR A 1041 -16.14 24.18 -32.25
C TYR A 1041 -16.30 25.52 -32.96
N ASN A 1042 -17.10 25.56 -34.03
CA ASN A 1042 -17.43 26.81 -34.72
C ASN A 1042 -18.89 26.79 -35.18
N LEU A 1043 -19.57 27.92 -35.06
CA LEU A 1043 -20.88 28.12 -35.66
C LEU A 1043 -20.76 28.16 -37.18
N THR A 1044 -21.65 27.46 -37.88
CA THR A 1044 -21.66 27.42 -39.36
C THR A 1044 -22.57 28.47 -39.96
N THR A 1045 -23.43 29.08 -39.15
CA THR A 1045 -24.31 30.16 -39.58
C THR A 1045 -23.55 31.47 -39.56
N PHE A 1046 -23.43 32.12 -40.72
CA PHE A 1046 -22.75 33.40 -40.87
C PHE A 1046 -23.33 34.47 -39.93
N GLY A 1047 -22.43 35.21 -39.25
CA GLY A 1047 -22.79 36.28 -38.32
C GLY A 1047 -23.50 35.83 -37.04
N ALA A 1048 -23.65 34.52 -36.81
CA ALA A 1048 -24.25 34.01 -35.59
C ALA A 1048 -23.27 34.10 -34.41
N SER A 1049 -23.83 34.31 -33.23
CA SER A 1049 -23.13 34.30 -31.96
C SER A 1049 -23.94 33.51 -30.92
N MET A 1050 -23.27 33.01 -29.87
CA MET A 1050 -23.88 32.23 -28.80
C MET A 1050 -24.75 33.10 -27.86
N THR A 1051 -25.93 33.52 -28.32
CA THR A 1051 -26.86 34.38 -27.56
C THR A 1051 -27.97 33.60 -26.83
N PRO A 1052 -28.42 34.01 -25.63
CA PRO A 1052 -27.98 35.18 -24.87
C PRO A 1052 -26.72 34.90 -24.03
N ALA A 1053 -26.06 35.99 -23.59
CA ALA A 1053 -24.97 35.95 -22.61
C ALA A 1053 -25.33 35.19 -21.32
N GLY A 1054 -24.32 34.72 -20.61
CA GLY A 1054 -24.42 33.90 -19.40
C GLY A 1054 -23.75 32.52 -19.56
N PRO A 1055 -23.76 31.69 -18.50
CA PRO A 1055 -23.05 30.42 -18.47
C PRO A 1055 -23.56 29.45 -19.54
N LYS A 1056 -22.65 28.81 -20.25
CA LYS A 1056 -22.89 27.78 -21.27
C LYS A 1056 -22.01 26.58 -21.00
N ARG A 1057 -22.59 25.39 -20.87
CA ARG A 1057 -21.84 24.14 -20.97
C ARG A 1057 -21.50 23.90 -22.42
N ILE A 1058 -20.22 24.02 -22.74
CA ILE A 1058 -19.72 24.00 -24.12
C ILE A 1058 -19.16 22.62 -24.52
N VAL A 1059 -18.66 21.83 -23.58
CA VAL A 1059 -18.15 20.46 -23.83
C VAL A 1059 -18.48 19.57 -22.65
N HIS A 1060 -18.87 18.32 -22.94
CA HIS A 1060 -19.09 17.27 -21.95
C HIS A 1060 -18.12 16.11 -22.18
N ILE A 1061 -17.45 15.62 -21.12
CA ILE A 1061 -16.47 14.55 -21.22
C ILE A 1061 -16.69 13.51 -20.13
N THR A 1062 -16.76 12.24 -20.51
CA THR A 1062 -16.80 11.11 -19.56
C THR A 1062 -15.50 10.30 -19.63
N PHE A 1063 -14.87 10.07 -18.48
CA PHE A 1063 -13.68 9.23 -18.30
C PHE A 1063 -13.99 7.96 -17.52
N SER A 1064 -13.23 6.90 -17.77
CA SER A 1064 -13.09 5.75 -16.87
C SER A 1064 -11.95 5.98 -15.88
N VAL A 1065 -12.20 5.84 -14.59
CA VAL A 1065 -11.21 5.99 -13.52
C VAL A 1065 -10.49 4.67 -13.28
N ASN A 1066 -9.15 4.68 -13.26
CA ASN A 1066 -8.34 3.50 -12.99
C ASN A 1066 -8.71 2.88 -11.62
N SER A 1067 -8.88 1.56 -11.55
CA SER A 1067 -9.18 0.84 -10.30
C SER A 1067 -8.07 0.94 -9.25
N GLY A 1068 -6.83 1.23 -9.67
CA GLY A 1068 -5.70 1.49 -8.78
C GLY A 1068 -5.54 2.95 -8.33
N ALA A 1069 -6.48 3.85 -8.68
CA ALA A 1069 -6.40 5.25 -8.28
C ALA A 1069 -6.46 5.39 -6.75
N VAL A 1070 -5.56 6.19 -6.17
CA VAL A 1070 -5.40 6.34 -4.72
C VAL A 1070 -6.51 7.23 -4.15
N VAL A 1071 -7.27 6.70 -3.21
CA VAL A 1071 -8.32 7.43 -2.47
C VAL A 1071 -7.71 8.58 -1.66
N GLY A 1072 -8.37 9.74 -1.67
CA GLY A 1072 -7.93 10.97 -0.99
C GLY A 1072 -6.98 11.81 -1.82
N THR A 1073 -6.82 11.52 -3.12
CA THR A 1073 -5.99 12.29 -4.04
C THR A 1073 -6.82 13.03 -5.08
N THR A 1074 -6.29 14.15 -5.59
CA THR A 1074 -6.90 14.92 -6.68
C THR A 1074 -6.04 14.79 -7.94
N THR A 1075 -6.65 14.54 -9.10
CA THR A 1075 -5.98 14.59 -10.40
C THR A 1075 -6.40 15.85 -11.16
N PRO A 1076 -5.46 16.69 -11.64
CA PRO A 1076 -5.80 17.93 -12.34
C PRO A 1076 -6.26 17.68 -13.78
N ILE A 1077 -7.16 18.55 -14.25
CA ILE A 1077 -7.55 18.69 -15.65
C ILE A 1077 -7.21 20.12 -16.07
N SER A 1078 -6.22 20.28 -16.94
CA SER A 1078 -5.65 21.61 -17.26
C SER A 1078 -5.73 21.96 -18.74
N PHE A 1079 -5.90 23.24 -19.05
CA PHE A 1079 -5.93 23.73 -20.43
C PHE A 1079 -4.51 23.93 -21.00
N SER A 1080 -4.27 23.45 -22.23
CA SER A 1080 -3.04 23.66 -22.99
C SER A 1080 -3.30 23.93 -24.47
N ASP A 1081 -2.22 24.12 -25.24
CA ASP A 1081 -2.23 24.44 -26.68
C ASP A 1081 -1.64 23.31 -27.54
N ALA A 1082 -1.58 22.08 -26.99
CA ALA A 1082 -0.78 20.99 -27.57
C ALA A 1082 -1.39 20.33 -28.83
N LEU A 1083 -2.72 20.33 -28.97
CA LEU A 1083 -3.44 19.79 -30.14
C LEU A 1083 -4.23 20.91 -30.84
N ALA A 1084 -5.19 21.49 -30.14
CA ALA A 1084 -5.92 22.69 -30.56
C ALA A 1084 -5.50 23.87 -29.67
N ILE A 1085 -5.29 25.04 -30.29
CA ILE A 1085 -4.90 26.28 -29.62
C ILE A 1085 -6.07 26.82 -28.80
N ARG A 1086 -5.79 27.29 -27.57
CA ARG A 1086 -6.78 27.98 -26.72
C ARG A 1086 -7.19 29.29 -27.35
N GLU A 1087 -8.43 29.34 -27.78
CA GLU A 1087 -9.03 30.52 -28.37
C GLU A 1087 -10.54 30.49 -28.18
N VAL A 1088 -11.12 31.66 -27.96
CA VAL A 1088 -12.53 31.93 -28.21
C VAL A 1088 -12.56 33.06 -29.22
N ASN A 1089 -13.34 32.98 -30.28
CA ASN A 1089 -13.39 34.01 -31.32
C ASN A 1089 -14.81 34.58 -31.50
N ASP A 1090 -14.87 35.83 -31.96
CA ASP A 1090 -16.13 36.49 -32.34
C ASP A 1090 -16.60 36.08 -33.75
N SER A 1091 -17.74 36.61 -34.18
CA SER A 1091 -18.29 36.31 -35.52
C SER A 1091 -17.45 36.84 -36.70
N ASN A 1092 -16.45 37.68 -36.45
CA ASN A 1092 -15.48 38.11 -37.46
C ASN A 1092 -14.27 37.18 -37.57
N GLY A 1093 -14.08 36.28 -36.61
CA GLY A 1093 -12.88 35.46 -36.46
C GLY A 1093 -11.78 36.15 -35.67
N ASP A 1094 -12.08 37.23 -34.96
CA ASP A 1094 -11.12 37.91 -34.09
C ASP A 1094 -11.07 37.24 -32.72
N PRO A 1095 -9.87 37.01 -32.14
CA PRO A 1095 -9.73 36.34 -30.86
C PRO A 1095 -10.23 37.22 -29.70
N LEU A 1096 -11.06 36.63 -28.86
CA LEU A 1096 -11.44 37.13 -27.55
C LEU A 1096 -10.38 36.68 -26.52
N THR A 1097 -10.29 37.39 -25.39
CA THR A 1097 -9.27 37.16 -24.35
C THR A 1097 -9.89 36.63 -23.04
N PRO A 1098 -10.33 35.35 -23.01
CA PRO A 1098 -10.90 34.75 -21.81
C PRO A 1098 -9.81 34.40 -20.78
N ASN A 1099 -10.16 34.34 -19.49
CA ASN A 1099 -9.32 33.60 -18.54
C ASN A 1099 -9.65 32.10 -18.64
N TRP A 1100 -8.61 31.27 -18.60
CA TRP A 1100 -8.73 29.81 -18.63
C TRP A 1100 -8.48 29.24 -17.24
N ASN A 1101 -9.50 28.62 -16.64
CA ASN A 1101 -9.44 28.11 -15.28
C ASN A 1101 -9.43 26.57 -15.29
N ASP A 1102 -8.32 25.99 -14.84
CA ASP A 1102 -8.16 24.54 -14.68
C ASP A 1102 -9.11 23.98 -13.60
N GLY A 1103 -9.36 22.67 -13.66
CA GLY A 1103 -10.19 21.94 -12.70
C GLY A 1103 -9.48 20.72 -12.13
N VAL A 1104 -10.18 20.01 -11.24
CA VAL A 1104 -9.67 18.77 -10.63
C VAL A 1104 -10.76 17.71 -10.56
N VAL A 1105 -10.34 16.44 -10.62
CA VAL A 1105 -11.15 15.30 -10.23
C VAL A 1105 -10.62 14.76 -8.92
N GLU A 1106 -11.46 14.71 -7.88
CA GLU A 1106 -11.10 14.17 -6.58
C GLU A 1106 -11.50 12.69 -6.47
N ILE A 1107 -10.52 11.84 -6.12
CA ILE A 1107 -10.70 10.40 -5.94
C ILE A 1107 -11.11 10.11 -4.51
N SER A 1108 -12.35 9.69 -4.30
CA SER A 1108 -12.92 9.39 -2.98
C SER A 1108 -13.61 8.03 -2.96
N LEU A 1109 -13.86 7.48 -1.78
CA LEU A 1109 -14.64 6.23 -1.66
C LEU A 1109 -16.07 6.52 -2.10
N SER A 1110 -16.59 5.73 -3.04
CA SER A 1110 -18.00 5.81 -3.40
C SER A 1110 -18.84 5.50 -2.15
N PRO A 1111 -19.80 6.35 -1.76
CA PRO A 1111 -20.69 6.01 -0.67
C PRO A 1111 -21.51 4.78 -1.05
N THR A 1112 -21.44 3.71 -0.24
CA THR A 1112 -22.36 2.58 -0.35
C THR A 1112 -23.75 3.04 0.10
N ALA A 1113 -24.54 3.57 -0.84
CA ALA A 1113 -25.88 4.08 -0.53
C ALA A 1113 -26.85 2.93 -0.22
N ALA A 1114 -27.30 2.86 1.04
CA ALA A 1114 -28.70 2.51 1.30
C ALA A 1114 -29.54 3.76 0.98
N GLU A 1115 -30.54 3.63 0.12
CA GLU A 1115 -31.44 4.73 -0.22
C GLU A 1115 -32.31 5.09 1.00
N SER A 1116 -32.39 6.38 1.32
CA SER A 1116 -33.22 6.92 2.40
C SER A 1116 -34.16 8.00 1.87
N SER A 1117 -35.09 8.47 2.69
CA SER A 1117 -36.04 9.53 2.37
C SER A 1117 -35.93 10.71 3.33
N VAL A 1118 -36.10 11.92 2.79
CA VAL A 1118 -36.16 13.16 3.56
C VAL A 1118 -37.57 13.74 3.42
N GLY A 1119 -38.32 13.76 4.51
CA GLY A 1119 -39.67 14.29 4.57
C GLY A 1119 -39.86 15.24 5.76
N GLY A 1120 -40.85 16.12 5.63
CA GLY A 1120 -41.19 17.13 6.61
C GLY A 1120 -42.43 17.91 6.20
N GLN A 1121 -42.72 19.00 6.92
CA GLN A 1121 -43.87 19.85 6.69
C GLN A 1121 -43.49 21.33 6.65
N VAL A 1122 -44.00 22.03 5.64
CA VAL A 1122 -43.88 23.48 5.51
C VAL A 1122 -45.12 24.13 6.11
N ARG A 1123 -44.95 24.98 7.14
CA ARG A 1123 -46.05 25.65 7.85
C ARG A 1123 -45.76 27.15 8.06
N THR A 1124 -46.80 27.98 8.09
CA THR A 1124 -46.72 29.38 8.55
C THR A 1124 -46.49 29.47 10.06
N THR A 1125 -46.13 30.65 10.57
CA THR A 1125 -45.92 30.91 12.00
C THR A 1125 -47.15 30.64 12.88
N ASP A 1126 -48.37 30.71 12.32
CA ASP A 1126 -49.64 30.34 12.97
C ASP A 1126 -50.02 28.85 12.82
N GLY A 1127 -49.12 28.02 12.27
CA GLY A 1127 -49.26 26.56 12.20
C GLY A 1127 -50.03 26.02 10.99
N ARG A 1128 -50.39 26.87 10.02
CA ARG A 1128 -51.12 26.47 8.81
C ARG A 1128 -50.17 25.87 7.76
N GLY A 1129 -50.53 24.72 7.20
CA GLY A 1129 -49.74 24.06 6.16
C GLY A 1129 -49.68 24.84 4.84
N LEU A 1130 -48.49 24.96 4.25
CA LEU A 1130 -48.26 25.67 2.99
C LEU A 1130 -48.14 24.69 1.82
N GLY A 1131 -49.24 24.47 1.11
CA GLY A 1131 -49.27 23.65 -0.10
C GLY A 1131 -48.67 24.33 -1.34
N ASN A 1132 -48.26 23.52 -2.33
CA ASN A 1132 -47.58 23.95 -3.56
C ASN A 1132 -46.25 24.70 -3.32
N THR A 1133 -45.61 24.45 -2.18
CA THR A 1133 -44.23 24.91 -1.93
C THR A 1133 -43.28 23.89 -2.54
N VAL A 1134 -42.29 24.36 -3.30
CA VAL A 1134 -41.25 23.49 -3.88
C VAL A 1134 -40.14 23.34 -2.85
N VAL A 1135 -39.96 22.13 -2.33
CA VAL A 1135 -38.84 21.81 -1.46
C VAL A 1135 -37.75 21.17 -2.31
N THR A 1136 -36.55 21.74 -2.22
CA THR A 1136 -35.38 21.36 -3.03
C THR A 1136 -34.27 20.88 -2.10
N LEU A 1137 -33.84 19.64 -2.32
CA LEU A 1137 -32.69 19.02 -1.67
C LEU A 1137 -31.54 18.95 -2.68
N THR A 1138 -30.44 19.62 -2.38
CA THR A 1138 -29.25 19.67 -3.22
C THR A 1138 -28.12 18.94 -2.51
N GLY A 1139 -27.60 17.88 -3.13
CA GLY A 1139 -26.41 17.20 -2.62
C GLY A 1139 -25.13 17.97 -2.90
N VAL A 1140 -24.05 17.60 -2.21
CA VAL A 1140 -22.69 18.11 -2.50
C VAL A 1140 -22.20 17.72 -3.90
N ASP A 1141 -22.84 16.72 -4.50
CA ASP A 1141 -22.70 16.27 -5.89
C ASP A 1141 -23.44 17.17 -6.91
N GLY A 1142 -24.12 18.22 -6.44
CA GLY A 1142 -24.93 19.11 -7.27
C GLY A 1142 -26.26 18.48 -7.76
N VAL A 1143 -26.55 17.23 -7.38
CA VAL A 1143 -27.78 16.55 -7.78
C VAL A 1143 -28.95 17.14 -6.99
N VAL A 1144 -29.89 17.73 -7.73
CA VAL A 1144 -31.06 18.41 -7.18
C VAL A 1144 -32.26 17.48 -7.20
N ARG A 1145 -32.84 17.22 -6.03
CA ARG A 1145 -34.09 16.47 -5.86
C ARG A 1145 -35.18 17.42 -5.35
N ARG A 1146 -36.40 17.31 -5.89
CA ARG A 1146 -37.50 18.23 -5.55
C ARG A 1146 -38.77 17.49 -5.21
N ALA A 1147 -39.50 18.01 -4.23
CA ALA A 1147 -40.86 17.59 -3.91
C ALA A 1147 -41.77 18.80 -3.75
N LEU A 1148 -43.03 18.64 -4.17
CA LEU A 1148 -44.09 19.62 -3.91
C LEU A 1148 -44.80 19.27 -2.62
N THR A 1149 -45.08 20.27 -1.80
CA THR A 1149 -45.93 20.07 -0.62
C THR A 1149 -47.39 19.86 -1.00
N ASN A 1150 -48.07 18.93 -0.31
CA ASN A 1150 -49.51 18.74 -0.45
C ASN A 1150 -50.31 19.90 0.19
N SER A 1151 -51.65 19.88 0.10
CA SER A 1151 -52.52 20.93 0.65
C SER A 1151 -52.36 21.18 2.16
N PHE A 1152 -51.81 20.23 2.90
CA PHE A 1152 -51.51 20.34 4.33
C PHE A 1152 -50.04 20.68 4.60
N GLY A 1153 -49.21 20.91 3.58
CA GLY A 1153 -47.81 21.34 3.70
C GLY A 1153 -46.78 20.20 3.78
N TYR A 1154 -47.18 18.94 3.72
CA TYR A 1154 -46.24 17.81 3.82
C TYR A 1154 -45.52 17.55 2.49
N TYR A 1155 -44.23 17.23 2.57
CA TYR A 1155 -43.41 16.80 1.45
C TYR A 1155 -42.56 15.58 1.82
N ARG A 1156 -42.13 14.83 0.80
CA ARG A 1156 -41.21 13.71 0.93
C ARG A 1156 -40.36 13.60 -0.33
N ILE A 1157 -39.05 13.46 -0.15
CA ILE A 1157 -38.05 13.25 -1.21
C ILE A 1157 -37.45 11.87 -0.97
N ASP A 1158 -37.72 10.94 -1.89
CA ASP A 1158 -37.20 9.57 -1.84
C ASP A 1158 -35.85 9.46 -2.57
N ASN A 1159 -35.18 8.32 -2.40
CA ASN A 1159 -33.91 7.97 -3.04
C ASN A 1159 -32.80 8.99 -2.77
N VAL A 1160 -32.68 9.39 -1.51
CA VAL A 1160 -31.63 10.25 -0.99
C VAL A 1160 -30.48 9.37 -0.47
N PRO A 1161 -29.28 9.47 -1.04
CA PRO A 1161 -28.12 8.71 -0.56
C PRO A 1161 -27.80 9.02 0.91
N THR A 1162 -27.62 7.97 1.72
CA THR A 1162 -27.21 8.06 3.12
C THR A 1162 -25.70 8.31 3.25
N GLY A 1163 -25.29 8.88 4.37
CA GLY A 1163 -23.88 9.23 4.67
C GLY A 1163 -23.40 10.56 4.11
N ALA A 1164 -24.29 11.35 3.50
CA ALA A 1164 -23.96 12.64 2.88
C ALA A 1164 -24.70 13.82 3.52
N THR A 1165 -24.15 15.02 3.32
CA THR A 1165 -24.74 16.29 3.76
C THR A 1165 -25.40 17.00 2.57
N TYR A 1166 -26.57 17.58 2.79
CA TYR A 1166 -27.41 18.19 1.76
C TYR A 1166 -27.86 19.58 2.19
N ALA A 1167 -27.98 20.48 1.21
CA ALA A 1167 -28.67 21.76 1.39
C ALA A 1167 -30.15 21.58 1.05
N LEU A 1168 -31.01 21.80 2.03
CA LEU A 1168 -32.46 21.71 1.90
C LEU A 1168 -33.03 23.13 1.92
N SER A 1169 -33.84 23.47 0.92
CA SER A 1169 -34.47 24.79 0.77
C SER A 1169 -35.94 24.66 0.37
N ALA A 1170 -36.75 25.66 0.69
CA ALA A 1170 -38.16 25.72 0.29
C ALA A 1170 -38.45 27.03 -0.45
N THR A 1171 -39.18 26.94 -1.56
CA THR A 1171 -39.53 28.09 -2.39
C THR A 1171 -41.04 28.15 -2.60
N SER A 1172 -41.63 29.29 -2.25
CA SER A 1172 -43.04 29.62 -2.49
C SER A 1172 -43.15 31.01 -3.12
N LYS A 1173 -44.19 31.27 -3.92
CA LYS A 1173 -44.38 32.58 -4.57
C LYS A 1173 -44.57 33.75 -3.58
N ARG A 1174 -45.01 33.46 -2.36
CA ARG A 1174 -45.42 34.48 -1.37
C ARG A 1174 -44.57 34.48 -0.09
N TYR A 1175 -43.78 33.43 0.15
CA TYR A 1175 -43.07 33.24 1.40
C TYR A 1175 -41.60 32.94 1.14
N VAL A 1176 -40.73 33.50 1.99
CA VAL A 1176 -39.28 33.31 1.95
C VAL A 1176 -38.88 32.41 3.12
N PHE A 1177 -37.99 31.45 2.85
CA PHE A 1177 -37.52 30.48 3.83
C PHE A 1177 -35.99 30.53 3.90
N ASP A 1178 -35.44 30.28 5.09
CA ASP A 1178 -34.00 30.06 5.23
C ASP A 1178 -33.65 28.68 4.69
N SER A 1179 -32.54 28.57 3.95
CA SER A 1179 -31.97 27.27 3.61
C SER A 1179 -31.33 26.64 4.84
N ARG A 1180 -31.39 25.31 4.94
CA ARG A 1180 -30.85 24.55 6.06
C ARG A 1180 -29.99 23.40 5.56
N VAL A 1181 -28.92 23.11 6.27
CA VAL A 1181 -28.02 21.99 5.96
C VAL A 1181 -28.42 20.79 6.81
N ILE A 1182 -28.59 19.63 6.19
CA ILE A 1182 -28.95 18.38 6.87
C ILE A 1182 -28.00 17.26 6.48
N THR A 1183 -27.63 16.42 7.46
CA THR A 1183 -26.85 15.20 7.20
C THR A 1183 -27.78 14.00 7.25
N VAL A 1184 -27.83 13.21 6.18
CA VAL A 1184 -28.78 12.09 6.04
C VAL A 1184 -28.07 10.80 6.41
N GLY A 1185 -28.29 10.31 7.63
CA GLY A 1185 -27.81 9.00 8.08
C GLY A 1185 -28.81 7.86 7.87
N ASP A 1186 -30.12 8.17 7.94
CA ASP A 1186 -31.28 7.29 7.72
C ASP A 1186 -32.51 8.19 7.42
N ASN A 1187 -33.74 7.63 7.34
CA ASN A 1187 -34.96 8.34 6.96
C ASN A 1187 -35.23 9.52 7.91
N ILE A 1188 -35.31 10.73 7.35
CA ILE A 1188 -35.64 11.96 8.08
C ILE A 1188 -37.13 12.26 7.83
N THR A 1189 -37.90 12.51 8.88
CA THR A 1189 -39.37 12.74 8.77
C THR A 1189 -39.85 14.07 9.37
N ASP A 1190 -38.96 14.81 10.03
CA ASP A 1190 -39.20 16.05 10.75
C ASP A 1190 -38.45 17.24 10.11
N ALA A 1191 -38.28 17.19 8.79
CA ALA A 1191 -37.56 18.19 8.03
C ALA A 1191 -38.34 19.51 7.80
N ASP A 1192 -38.91 20.08 8.85
CA ASP A 1192 -39.90 21.15 8.72
C ASP A 1192 -39.31 22.52 8.31
N PHE A 1193 -40.14 23.34 7.66
CA PHE A 1193 -39.86 24.74 7.32
C PHE A 1193 -40.93 25.68 7.86
N THR A 1194 -40.47 26.83 8.37
CA THR A 1194 -41.32 27.98 8.71
C THR A 1194 -40.73 29.22 8.03
N PRO A 1195 -41.53 30.04 7.35
CA PRO A 1195 -41.01 31.21 6.63
C PRO A 1195 -40.52 32.28 7.60
N ARG A 1196 -39.53 33.09 7.16
CA ARG A 1196 -39.17 34.32 7.88
C ARG A 1196 -40.26 35.37 7.68
N GLU A 1197 -40.57 36.11 8.74
CA GLU A 1197 -41.41 37.32 8.67
C GLU A 1197 -40.71 38.46 7.94
#